data_AF-A0A7Y2JSB4-F1
#
_entry.id   AF-A0A7Y2JSB4-F1
#
_cell.length_a   1.000
_cell.length_b   1.000
_cell.length_c   1.000
_cell.angle_alpha   90.00
_cell.angle_beta   90.00
_cell.angle_gamma   90.00
#
_symmetry.space_group_name_H-M   'P 1'
#
loop_
_entity.id
_entity.type
_entity.pdbx_description
1 polymer ?
#
loop_
_entity_poly.entity_id
_entity_poly.type
_entity_poly.pdbx_seq_one_letter_code
_entity_poly.pdbx_strand_id
1 'polypeptide(L)'
;MTDPLDRLKAALADRYLIERELGQGGMATVYLAEDLKHKRQVALKVLKPELAAVLGAERFVQEITTTASLQHPHILPLFDSGEADSFLYYVMPYIEGETLRAKLDRETQLGIDQAVRIASEVADALDYAHRQGVIHRDIKPENILLHDGRPMVADFGIALAVSAAAGGRMTETGLSLGTPHYMSPEQATADRDITNRSDIYSLGAVLYEMLTGDPPHTGSSAQQIIAQIVTEEPQPVTKARKSVPPNVAAALAVALEKLPADRFESAKAFAGALLNPGYTRQRTAGFRWAPTGDWRQRIAIPMTLLAIVLGVLAIIGLGRDRTGAPVTPRYWNLVLPDSAPLIFVGEAGFGVGLTAMALSPAGAHLVYVGPAGGATRLYLRSLDDFGSRPLAGTEGAHAPFFSPNGDAVGFFVEDQLLQVSLTDGQVVPIATLGDPNTGSWSEDDRIAVASVDRTSLSIVSPASGRVDSVPHAPDPRSPRSYASPHWLPGGEWILHQCDGRPLPRMCVSNVTGESRWLRVDATAHPTDTTGALLGTNPRYVEPGFLVYSAPTDNIVLGVRFDPSDLRVHGQPVPLFQGVRREGFGALQMATSRSGLMVYAPGENAQTGTLVWADRTGTLDTLPFPPQVYGDFSLSSDGRFLAILVFSATREAQLQFLELATGRSRPWVGGGAVRAQWEPGSRWLVGVSGGALVRFEAAAGSGADTLALLPPGTTVEDVGRDGRLLLRYSPDASPGWDWSRLALLDRQQLSELAGPQLQFQDLVDAPGSQVLASLSPDMQWVGFTSTETGRYEIFVSPLPVTGPPIKISTDGGEEPLWSPRGDGLYYRDGRRWYWVARTGSEDAPFADPVQWIQGDFLNVSGMEYAVSPDGQRLLLLQGDGHVSSVGLNVITNWGAELERRIPR
;
A
#
# COMPACT_ATOMS: atom_id res chain seq x y z
N MET A 1 -34.49 -10.13 -13.00
CA MET A 1 -34.14 -9.42 -14.25
C MET A 1 -32.64 -9.20 -14.22
N THR A 2 -31.89 -9.65 -15.23
CA THR A 2 -30.42 -9.75 -15.17
C THR A 2 -29.67 -8.64 -15.92
N ASP A 3 -30.33 -7.84 -16.76
CA ASP A 3 -29.71 -6.73 -17.49
C ASP A 3 -29.87 -5.38 -16.73
N PRO A 4 -28.77 -4.67 -16.40
CA PRO A 4 -28.80 -3.34 -15.81
C PRO A 4 -29.65 -2.30 -16.57
N LEU A 5 -29.71 -2.37 -17.90
CA LEU A 5 -30.50 -1.43 -18.71
C LEU A 5 -32.01 -1.65 -18.53
N ASP A 6 -32.45 -2.90 -18.42
CA ASP A 6 -33.86 -3.23 -18.21
C ASP A 6 -34.35 -2.78 -16.84
N ARG A 7 -33.48 -2.89 -15.82
CA ARG A 7 -33.74 -2.36 -14.47
C ARG A 7 -33.89 -0.85 -14.49
N LEU A 8 -32.95 -0.13 -15.12
CA LEU A 8 -32.99 1.32 -15.27
C LEU A 8 -34.24 1.79 -16.04
N LYS A 9 -34.59 1.12 -17.15
CA LYS A 9 -35.80 1.40 -17.93
C LYS A 9 -37.06 1.23 -17.07
N ALA A 10 -37.15 0.16 -16.31
CA ALA A 10 -38.28 -0.06 -15.41
C ALA A 10 -38.35 1.00 -14.29
N ALA A 11 -37.21 1.37 -13.73
CA ALA A 11 -37.11 2.32 -12.62
C ALA A 11 -37.42 3.78 -13.01
N LEU A 12 -37.28 4.13 -14.30
CA LEU A 12 -37.53 5.48 -14.81
C LEU A 12 -38.74 5.58 -15.76
N ALA A 13 -39.46 4.48 -16.00
CA ALA A 13 -40.56 4.41 -16.99
C ALA A 13 -41.70 5.41 -16.74
N ASP A 14 -41.85 5.90 -15.52
CA ASP A 14 -42.86 6.90 -15.14
C ASP A 14 -42.51 8.33 -15.56
N ARG A 15 -41.22 8.61 -15.84
CA ARG A 15 -40.69 9.94 -16.12
C ARG A 15 -39.97 10.05 -17.46
N TYR A 16 -39.18 9.05 -17.81
CA TYR A 16 -38.31 9.06 -18.98
C TYR A 16 -38.46 7.78 -19.79
N LEU A 17 -38.74 7.92 -21.09
CA LEU A 17 -38.70 6.81 -22.03
C LEU A 17 -37.31 6.73 -22.65
N ILE A 18 -36.48 5.78 -22.20
CA ILE A 18 -35.13 5.57 -22.73
C ILE A 18 -35.20 4.92 -24.11
N GLU A 19 -34.77 5.64 -25.15
CA GLU A 19 -34.81 5.21 -26.54
C GLU A 19 -33.59 4.36 -26.91
N ARG A 20 -32.39 4.94 -26.78
CA ARG A 20 -31.12 4.32 -27.20
C ARG A 20 -29.93 4.90 -26.44
N GLU A 21 -28.83 4.18 -26.43
CA GLU A 21 -27.54 4.70 -25.96
C GLU A 21 -26.98 5.76 -26.94
N LEU A 22 -26.46 6.86 -26.38
CA LEU A 22 -25.72 7.90 -27.12
C LEU A 22 -24.21 7.67 -27.02
N GLY A 23 -23.73 7.14 -25.89
CA GLY A 23 -22.35 6.71 -25.73
C GLY A 23 -22.04 6.26 -24.30
N GLN A 24 -21.03 5.40 -24.18
CA GLN A 24 -20.54 4.85 -22.91
C GLN A 24 -19.13 5.34 -22.63
N GLY A 25 -18.91 5.91 -21.45
CA GLY A 25 -17.61 6.36 -20.96
C GLY A 25 -17.07 5.51 -19.81
N GLY A 26 -15.88 5.86 -19.32
CA GLY A 26 -15.25 5.21 -18.16
C GLY A 26 -16.11 5.28 -16.90
N MET A 27 -16.82 6.39 -16.69
CA MET A 27 -17.52 6.73 -15.43
C MET A 27 -19.05 6.67 -15.52
N ALA A 28 -19.63 6.73 -16.73
CA ALA A 28 -21.07 6.85 -16.92
C ALA A 28 -21.50 6.38 -18.31
N THR A 29 -22.79 6.10 -18.48
CA THR A 29 -23.43 5.82 -19.77
C THR A 29 -24.47 6.89 -20.05
N VAL A 30 -24.51 7.43 -21.28
CA VAL A 30 -25.46 8.46 -21.70
C VAL A 30 -26.50 7.85 -22.63
N TYR A 31 -27.77 8.07 -22.34
CA TYR A 31 -28.90 7.61 -23.14
C TYR A 31 -29.69 8.79 -23.71
N LEU A 32 -30.22 8.62 -24.92
CA LEU A 32 -31.29 9.46 -25.44
C LEU A 32 -32.60 8.99 -24.81
N ALA A 33 -33.35 9.93 -24.25
CA ALA A 33 -34.65 9.64 -23.67
C ALA A 33 -35.66 10.73 -24.02
N GLU A 34 -36.94 10.39 -24.00
CA GLU A 34 -38.04 11.34 -24.03
C GLU A 34 -38.47 11.66 -22.59
N ASP A 35 -38.44 12.93 -22.22
CA ASP A 35 -39.07 13.45 -21.01
C ASP A 35 -40.60 13.41 -21.22
N LEU A 36 -41.27 12.44 -20.62
CA LEU A 36 -42.70 12.17 -20.83
C LEU A 36 -43.60 13.30 -20.30
N LYS A 37 -43.10 14.06 -19.31
CA LYS A 37 -43.83 15.17 -18.71
C LYS A 37 -43.83 16.40 -19.63
N HIS A 38 -42.68 16.73 -20.21
CA HIS A 38 -42.51 17.93 -21.04
C HIS A 38 -42.48 17.66 -22.56
N LYS A 39 -42.54 16.38 -22.97
CA LYS A 39 -42.55 15.92 -24.36
C LYS A 39 -41.39 16.46 -25.20
N ARG A 40 -40.18 16.27 -24.70
CA ARG A 40 -38.94 16.71 -25.35
C ARG A 40 -37.85 15.65 -25.24
N GLN A 41 -36.92 15.67 -26.18
CA GLN A 41 -35.73 14.83 -26.10
C GLN A 41 -34.73 15.38 -25.08
N VAL A 42 -34.16 14.47 -24.30
CA VAL A 42 -33.16 14.74 -23.27
C VAL A 42 -32.04 13.72 -23.33
N ALA A 43 -30.85 14.12 -22.89
CA ALA A 43 -29.76 13.20 -22.62
C ALA A 43 -29.79 12.83 -21.13
N LEU A 44 -29.96 11.54 -20.85
CA LEU A 44 -29.95 10.94 -19.52
C LEU A 44 -28.59 10.31 -19.27
N LYS A 45 -27.79 10.89 -18.37
CA LYS A 45 -26.49 10.33 -17.99
C LYS A 45 -26.61 9.57 -16.68
N VAL A 46 -26.16 8.32 -16.70
CA VAL A 46 -26.25 7.39 -15.58
C VAL A 46 -24.85 6.97 -15.15
N LEU A 47 -24.50 7.21 -13.90
CA LEU A 47 -23.21 6.80 -13.35
C LEU A 47 -23.14 5.28 -13.22
N LYS A 48 -21.94 4.72 -13.41
CA LYS A 48 -21.74 3.29 -13.21
C LYS A 48 -21.88 2.91 -11.72
N PRO A 49 -22.39 1.71 -11.40
CA PRO A 49 -22.64 1.29 -10.02
C PRO A 49 -21.42 1.37 -9.09
N GLU A 50 -20.23 1.08 -9.61
CA GLU A 50 -18.97 1.10 -8.85
C GLU A 50 -18.65 2.52 -8.37
N LEU A 51 -18.91 3.52 -9.22
CA LEU A 51 -18.70 4.92 -8.89
C LEU A 51 -19.80 5.45 -7.97
N ALA A 52 -21.05 5.00 -8.16
CA ALA A 52 -22.15 5.34 -7.27
C ALA A 52 -21.91 4.85 -5.83
N ALA A 53 -21.33 3.66 -5.66
CA ALA A 53 -20.98 3.08 -4.37
C ALA A 53 -19.87 3.87 -3.62
N VAL A 54 -18.89 4.40 -4.36
CA VAL A 54 -17.79 5.22 -3.79
C VAL A 54 -18.24 6.64 -3.45
N LEU A 55 -19.10 7.25 -4.29
CA LEU A 55 -19.56 8.62 -4.11
C LEU A 55 -20.59 8.77 -2.99
N GLY A 56 -21.52 7.82 -2.88
CA GLY A 56 -22.72 7.92 -2.05
C GLY A 56 -23.78 8.87 -2.64
N ALA A 57 -25.06 8.52 -2.52
CA ALA A 57 -26.17 9.27 -3.12
C ALA A 57 -26.28 10.71 -2.60
N GLU A 58 -26.09 10.91 -1.30
CA GLU A 58 -26.25 12.23 -0.66
C GLU A 58 -25.22 13.25 -1.16
N ARG A 59 -23.95 12.85 -1.31
CA ARG A 59 -22.89 13.74 -1.80
C ARG A 59 -23.05 14.06 -3.28
N PHE A 60 -23.48 13.09 -4.08
CA PHE A 60 -23.79 13.30 -5.49
C PHE A 60 -24.91 14.33 -5.67
N VAL A 61 -26.00 14.20 -4.90
CA VAL A 61 -27.13 15.15 -4.92
C VAL A 61 -26.70 16.55 -4.46
N GLN A 62 -25.81 16.65 -3.47
CA GLN A 62 -25.31 17.94 -2.99
C GLN A 62 -24.45 18.66 -4.06
N GLU A 63 -23.54 17.94 -4.71
CA GLU A 63 -22.64 18.54 -5.72
C GLU A 63 -23.40 18.89 -7.01
N ILE A 64 -24.34 18.05 -7.44
CA ILE A 64 -25.13 18.32 -8.64
C ILE A 64 -26.07 19.51 -8.45
N THR A 65 -26.56 19.75 -7.23
CA THR A 65 -27.37 20.92 -6.91
C THR A 65 -26.58 22.22 -7.11
N THR A 66 -25.31 22.26 -6.69
CA THR A 66 -24.43 23.42 -6.88
C THR A 66 -24.19 23.67 -8.37
N THR A 67 -23.92 22.61 -9.14
CA THR A 67 -23.67 22.69 -10.60
C THR A 67 -24.94 23.09 -11.37
N ALA A 68 -26.11 22.56 -10.99
CA ALA A 68 -27.39 22.84 -11.63
C ALA A 68 -27.83 24.31 -11.49
N SER A 69 -27.26 25.06 -10.55
CA SER A 69 -27.53 26.49 -10.37
C SER A 69 -26.84 27.39 -11.42
N LEU A 70 -25.87 26.86 -12.17
CA LEU A 70 -25.11 27.62 -13.16
C LEU A 70 -25.99 27.94 -14.39
N GLN A 71 -26.10 29.23 -14.71
CA GLN A 71 -26.83 29.70 -15.89
C GLN A 71 -25.95 30.60 -16.74
N HIS A 72 -25.45 30.06 -17.85
CA HIS A 72 -24.57 30.77 -18.77
C HIS A 72 -24.83 30.33 -20.22
N PRO A 73 -24.75 31.23 -21.23
CA PRO A 73 -24.97 30.86 -22.64
C PRO A 73 -24.05 29.76 -23.19
N HIS A 74 -22.88 29.59 -22.56
CA HIS A 74 -21.87 28.60 -22.93
C HIS A 74 -21.75 27.44 -21.91
N ILE A 75 -22.71 27.28 -21.00
CA ILE A 75 -22.80 26.12 -20.08
C ILE A 75 -24.08 25.35 -20.42
N LEU A 76 -23.98 24.05 -20.60
CA LEU A 76 -25.15 23.20 -20.82
C LEU A 76 -25.92 23.07 -19.50
N PRO A 77 -27.20 23.50 -19.44
CA PRO A 77 -27.98 23.44 -18.20
C PRO A 77 -28.38 22.01 -17.85
N LEU A 78 -28.62 21.76 -16.56
CA LEU A 78 -29.22 20.51 -16.07
C LEU A 78 -30.74 20.69 -15.90
N PHE A 79 -31.51 19.68 -16.32
CA PHE A 79 -32.96 19.67 -16.18
C PHE A 79 -33.44 18.92 -14.93
N ASP A 80 -32.77 17.83 -14.57
CA ASP A 80 -33.16 16.95 -13.46
C ASP A 80 -31.96 16.12 -12.96
N SER A 81 -32.06 15.57 -11.76
CA SER A 81 -31.08 14.62 -11.19
C SER A 81 -31.72 13.77 -10.10
N GLY A 82 -31.24 12.55 -9.89
CA GLY A 82 -31.74 11.72 -8.81
C GLY A 82 -31.10 10.34 -8.71
N GLU A 83 -31.72 9.50 -7.90
CA GLU A 83 -31.39 8.08 -7.74
C GLU A 83 -32.61 7.23 -8.11
N ALA A 84 -32.40 6.14 -8.86
CA ALA A 84 -33.43 5.15 -9.16
C ALA A 84 -32.81 3.75 -9.19
N ASP A 85 -33.31 2.82 -8.36
CA ASP A 85 -32.79 1.45 -8.26
C ASP A 85 -31.25 1.38 -8.07
N SER A 86 -30.73 2.26 -7.20
CA SER A 86 -29.29 2.48 -6.92
C SER A 86 -28.45 3.01 -8.09
N PHE A 87 -29.10 3.45 -9.18
CA PHE A 87 -28.44 4.21 -10.24
C PHE A 87 -28.53 5.71 -9.94
N LEU A 88 -27.38 6.38 -9.85
CA LEU A 88 -27.31 7.83 -9.81
C LEU A 88 -27.34 8.39 -11.24
N TYR A 89 -28.24 9.33 -11.50
CA TYR A 89 -28.42 9.89 -12.83
C TYR A 89 -28.68 11.40 -12.82
N TYR A 90 -28.46 12.02 -13.98
CA TYR A 90 -28.90 13.37 -14.28
C TYR A 90 -29.29 13.55 -15.73
N VAL A 91 -30.08 14.60 -15.97
CA VAL A 91 -30.76 14.86 -17.23
C VAL A 91 -30.37 16.24 -17.73
N MET A 92 -30.01 16.31 -19.00
CA MET A 92 -29.61 17.54 -19.69
C MET A 92 -30.31 17.65 -21.05
N PRO A 93 -30.38 18.85 -21.66
CA PRO A 93 -30.91 18.99 -23.01
C PRO A 93 -30.16 18.08 -23.99
N TYR A 94 -30.91 17.42 -24.87
CA TYR A 94 -30.30 16.79 -26.03
C TYR A 94 -29.93 17.87 -27.04
N ILE A 95 -28.64 17.98 -27.38
CA ILE A 95 -28.15 18.94 -28.36
C ILE A 95 -27.96 18.22 -29.69
N GLU A 96 -28.73 18.62 -30.70
CA GLU A 96 -28.50 18.24 -32.10
C GLU A 96 -27.26 18.98 -32.61
N GLY A 97 -26.09 18.36 -32.43
CA GLY A 97 -24.79 18.93 -32.76
C GLY A 97 -23.67 17.90 -32.60
N GLU A 98 -22.43 18.29 -32.87
CA GLU A 98 -21.25 17.43 -32.67
C GLU A 98 -20.40 17.92 -31.49
N THR A 99 -19.58 17.04 -30.91
CA THR A 99 -18.56 17.43 -29.94
C THR A 99 -17.37 18.09 -30.65
N LEU A 100 -16.59 18.89 -29.91
CA LEU A 100 -15.32 19.39 -30.43
C LEU A 100 -14.37 18.25 -30.82
N ARG A 101 -14.41 17.12 -30.10
CA ARG A 101 -13.70 15.88 -30.48
C ARG A 101 -14.07 15.41 -31.89
N ALA A 102 -15.35 15.22 -32.18
CA ALA A 102 -15.81 14.78 -33.50
C ALA A 102 -15.38 15.75 -34.62
N LYS A 103 -15.38 17.06 -34.32
CA LYS A 103 -14.88 18.07 -35.24
C LYS A 103 -13.37 17.97 -35.48
N LEU A 104 -12.58 17.76 -34.42
CA LEU A 104 -11.13 17.57 -34.51
C LEU A 104 -10.76 16.27 -35.25
N ASP A 105 -11.50 15.19 -35.05
CA ASP A 105 -11.27 13.93 -35.77
C ASP A 105 -11.52 14.11 -37.29
N ARG A 106 -12.48 14.97 -37.66
CA ARG A 106 -12.79 15.29 -39.07
C ARG A 106 -11.81 16.29 -39.69
N GLU A 107 -11.47 17.36 -38.98
CA GLU A 107 -10.72 18.51 -39.55
C GLU A 107 -9.23 18.49 -39.19
N THR A 108 -8.82 17.65 -38.24
CA THR A 108 -7.49 17.50 -37.65
C THR A 108 -6.98 18.76 -36.94
N GLN A 109 -7.12 19.95 -37.53
CA GLN A 109 -6.77 21.24 -36.93
C GLN A 109 -7.78 22.31 -37.38
N LEU A 110 -8.01 23.32 -36.55
CA LEU A 110 -8.96 24.40 -36.83
C LEU A 110 -8.29 25.68 -37.35
N GLY A 111 -9.08 26.59 -37.91
CA GLY A 111 -8.62 27.95 -38.19
C GLY A 111 -8.24 28.68 -36.89
N ILE A 112 -7.18 29.48 -36.90
CA ILE A 112 -6.69 30.17 -35.69
C ILE A 112 -7.79 31.04 -35.06
N ASP A 113 -8.49 31.84 -35.85
CA ASP A 113 -9.56 32.70 -35.36
C ASP A 113 -10.72 31.89 -34.75
N GLN A 114 -11.02 30.73 -35.33
CA GLN A 114 -12.04 29.82 -34.82
C GLN A 114 -11.61 29.17 -33.50
N ALA A 115 -10.36 28.68 -33.41
CA ALA A 115 -9.82 28.07 -32.20
C ALA A 115 -9.75 29.08 -31.04
N VAL A 116 -9.30 30.31 -31.32
CA VAL A 116 -9.26 31.41 -30.34
C VAL A 116 -10.67 31.80 -29.90
N ARG A 117 -11.65 31.87 -30.82
CA ARG A 117 -13.05 32.14 -30.48
C ARG A 117 -13.61 31.07 -29.55
N ILE A 118 -13.47 29.79 -29.90
CA ILE A 118 -13.95 28.66 -29.09
C ILE A 118 -13.31 28.70 -27.70
N ALA A 119 -11.98 28.84 -27.63
CA ALA A 119 -11.29 28.89 -26.34
C ALA A 119 -11.72 30.10 -25.49
N SER A 120 -11.99 31.25 -26.12
CA SER A 120 -12.44 32.45 -25.41
C SER A 120 -13.87 32.29 -24.86
N GLU A 121 -14.78 31.68 -25.63
CA GLU A 121 -16.17 31.42 -25.21
C GLU A 121 -16.23 30.35 -24.10
N VAL A 122 -15.37 29.32 -24.17
CA VAL A 122 -15.22 28.33 -23.08
C VAL A 122 -14.58 28.95 -21.84
N ALA A 123 -13.59 29.82 -22.00
CA ALA A 123 -12.98 30.55 -20.89
C ALA A 123 -13.99 31.46 -20.17
N ASP A 124 -14.92 32.07 -20.90
CA ASP A 124 -15.99 32.89 -20.32
C ASP A 124 -16.96 32.05 -19.46
N ALA A 125 -17.34 30.86 -19.94
CA ALA A 125 -18.10 29.89 -19.15
C ALA A 125 -17.36 29.44 -17.88
N LEU A 126 -16.07 29.10 -17.99
CA LEU A 126 -15.25 28.68 -16.86
C LEU A 126 -15.10 29.81 -15.83
N ASP A 127 -14.83 31.04 -16.27
CA ASP A 127 -14.73 32.20 -15.38
C ASP A 127 -16.04 32.46 -14.62
N TYR A 128 -17.18 32.29 -15.30
CA TYR A 128 -18.49 32.36 -14.65
C TYR A 128 -18.64 31.31 -13.55
N ALA A 129 -18.32 30.04 -13.83
CA ALA A 129 -18.40 28.95 -12.86
C ALA A 129 -17.43 29.16 -11.68
N HIS A 130 -16.19 29.58 -11.95
CA HIS A 130 -15.16 29.82 -10.94
C HIS A 130 -15.59 30.90 -9.93
N ARG A 131 -16.25 31.97 -10.38
CA ARG A 131 -16.81 33.02 -9.49
C ARG A 131 -17.94 32.52 -8.59
N GLN A 132 -18.58 31.41 -8.96
CA GLN A 132 -19.59 30.72 -8.14
C GLN A 132 -18.98 29.59 -7.30
N GLY A 133 -17.65 29.47 -7.27
CA GLY A 133 -16.94 28.44 -6.49
C GLY A 133 -16.94 27.05 -7.12
N VAL A 134 -17.36 26.91 -8.38
CA VAL A 134 -17.39 25.62 -9.10
C VAL A 134 -16.17 25.50 -10.00
N ILE A 135 -15.43 24.40 -9.88
CA ILE A 135 -14.27 24.06 -10.73
C ILE A 135 -14.66 22.83 -11.57
N HIS A 136 -14.41 22.85 -12.87
CA HIS A 136 -14.88 21.79 -13.77
C HIS A 136 -14.07 20.49 -13.68
N ARG A 137 -12.73 20.57 -13.60
CA ARG A 137 -11.80 19.43 -13.41
C ARG A 137 -11.74 18.38 -14.53
N ASP A 138 -12.47 18.54 -15.64
CA ASP A 138 -12.49 17.57 -16.75
C ASP A 138 -12.75 18.27 -18.09
N ILE A 139 -12.01 19.35 -18.35
CA ILE A 139 -12.12 20.05 -19.64
C ILE A 139 -11.34 19.29 -20.70
N LYS A 140 -12.07 18.83 -21.72
CA LYS A 140 -11.55 18.09 -22.88
C LYS A 140 -12.51 18.22 -24.07
N PRO A 141 -12.08 17.92 -25.31
CA PRO A 141 -12.91 18.15 -26.50
C PRO A 141 -14.22 17.35 -26.54
N GLU A 142 -14.30 16.24 -25.80
CA GLU A 142 -15.52 15.43 -25.66
C GLU A 142 -16.61 16.16 -24.85
N ASN A 143 -16.21 17.02 -23.92
CA ASN A 143 -17.11 17.75 -23.01
C ASN A 143 -17.46 19.16 -23.54
N ILE A 144 -17.04 19.51 -24.77
CA ILE A 144 -17.37 20.78 -25.43
C ILE A 144 -18.28 20.46 -26.61
N LEU A 145 -19.58 20.72 -26.47
CA LEU A 145 -20.58 20.53 -27.52
C LEU A 145 -20.65 21.76 -28.42
N LEU A 146 -20.83 21.54 -29.72
CA LEU A 146 -21.00 22.61 -30.70
C LEU A 146 -22.45 22.66 -31.17
N HIS A 147 -23.18 23.68 -30.73
CA HIS A 147 -24.53 23.97 -31.20
C HIS A 147 -24.48 25.20 -32.11
N ASP A 148 -24.81 25.03 -33.39
CA ASP A 148 -24.68 26.07 -34.43
C ASP A 148 -23.30 26.77 -34.45
N GLY A 149 -22.25 25.99 -34.18
CA GLY A 149 -20.86 26.48 -34.16
C GLY A 149 -20.46 27.31 -32.93
N ARG A 150 -21.33 27.38 -31.91
CA ARG A 150 -21.03 27.95 -30.58
C ARG A 150 -20.72 26.82 -29.58
N PRO A 151 -19.68 26.95 -28.76
CA PRO A 151 -19.34 25.96 -27.75
C PRO A 151 -20.27 26.06 -26.54
N MET A 152 -20.67 24.91 -26.03
CA MET A 152 -21.35 24.72 -24.76
C MET A 152 -20.55 23.70 -23.95
N VAL A 153 -20.14 24.09 -22.73
CA VAL A 153 -19.42 23.25 -21.79
C VAL A 153 -20.43 22.34 -21.09
N ALA A 154 -20.25 21.04 -21.24
CA ALA A 154 -21.05 20.00 -20.59
C ALA A 154 -20.22 19.28 -19.52
N ASP A 155 -20.89 18.50 -18.67
CA ASP A 155 -20.24 17.54 -17.78
C ASP A 155 -19.21 18.15 -16.81
N PHE A 156 -19.65 19.08 -15.96
CA PHE A 156 -18.89 19.68 -14.85
C PHE A 156 -18.48 18.64 -13.79
N GLY A 157 -17.59 17.71 -14.12
CA GLY A 157 -16.76 16.87 -13.25
C GLY A 157 -17.34 16.38 -11.92
N ILE A 158 -18.65 16.19 -11.78
CA ILE A 158 -19.35 16.03 -10.49
C ILE A 158 -18.78 14.84 -9.71
N ALA A 159 -18.49 13.74 -10.42
CA ALA A 159 -17.86 12.56 -9.85
C ALA A 159 -16.36 12.78 -9.48
N LEU A 160 -15.63 13.59 -10.24
CA LEU A 160 -14.25 13.99 -9.96
C LEU A 160 -14.15 14.91 -8.73
N ALA A 161 -15.12 15.82 -8.60
CA ALA A 161 -15.20 16.76 -7.51
C ALA A 161 -15.44 16.06 -6.17
N VAL A 162 -16.42 15.14 -6.16
CA VAL A 162 -16.82 14.38 -4.97
C VAL A 162 -15.81 13.29 -4.59
N SER A 163 -15.20 12.59 -5.57
CA SER A 163 -14.12 11.62 -5.29
C SER A 163 -12.90 12.29 -4.67
N ALA A 164 -12.49 13.47 -5.16
CA ALA A 164 -11.38 14.23 -4.58
C ALA A 164 -11.70 14.77 -3.18
N ALA A 165 -12.95 15.22 -2.93
CA ALA A 165 -13.40 15.69 -1.62
C ALA A 165 -13.56 14.57 -0.57
N ALA A 166 -13.84 13.34 -1.02
CA ALA A 166 -13.91 12.14 -0.17
C ALA A 166 -12.54 11.56 0.19
N GLY A 167 -11.43 12.12 -0.32
CA GLY A 167 -10.09 11.59 -0.12
C GLY A 167 -9.79 10.28 -0.88
N GLY A 168 -10.72 9.83 -1.74
CA GLY A 168 -10.54 8.62 -2.55
C GLY A 168 -9.67 8.92 -3.77
N ARG A 169 -8.62 8.11 -3.99
CA ARG A 169 -7.78 8.24 -5.18
C ARG A 169 -8.56 7.68 -6.35
N MET A 170 -8.86 8.51 -7.35
CA MET A 170 -9.56 8.09 -8.58
C MET A 170 -8.90 6.87 -9.27
N THR A 171 -7.60 6.64 -9.01
CA THR A 171 -6.81 5.52 -9.54
C THR A 171 -7.08 4.17 -8.86
N GLU A 172 -7.74 4.13 -7.69
CA GLU A 172 -7.98 2.90 -6.90
C GLU A 172 -9.16 2.04 -7.42
N THR A 173 -10.03 2.56 -8.28
CA THR A 173 -11.32 1.91 -8.58
C THR A 173 -11.31 1.01 -9.81
N GLY A 174 -10.18 0.84 -10.51
CA GLY A 174 -10.13 0.08 -11.78
C GLY A 174 -11.02 0.65 -12.90
N LEU A 175 -11.69 1.79 -12.65
CA LEU A 175 -12.48 2.52 -13.63
C LEU A 175 -11.50 3.10 -14.64
N SER A 176 -11.62 2.69 -15.90
CA SER A 176 -10.79 3.13 -17.02
C SER A 176 -10.56 4.64 -16.94
N LEU A 177 -9.34 5.04 -16.53
CA LEU A 177 -8.87 6.40 -16.70
C LEU A 177 -8.95 6.66 -18.20
N GLY A 178 -9.81 7.58 -18.62
CA GLY A 178 -9.75 8.09 -19.98
C GLY A 178 -8.34 8.59 -20.29
N THR A 179 -8.06 8.86 -21.57
CA THR A 179 -6.72 9.26 -21.97
C THR A 179 -6.35 10.62 -21.36
N PRO A 180 -5.25 10.75 -20.57
CA PRO A 180 -5.03 11.85 -19.63
C PRO A 180 -4.53 13.16 -20.27
N HIS A 181 -4.64 13.30 -21.60
CA HIS A 181 -4.01 14.36 -22.40
C HIS A 181 -4.29 15.81 -21.96
N TYR A 182 -5.40 16.05 -21.24
CA TYR A 182 -5.83 17.37 -20.81
C TYR A 182 -5.71 17.60 -19.31
N MET A 183 -5.29 16.58 -18.53
CA MET A 183 -5.12 16.74 -17.08
C MET A 183 -4.06 17.78 -16.78
N SER A 184 -4.31 18.64 -15.79
CA SER A 184 -3.25 19.49 -15.28
C SER A 184 -2.22 18.69 -14.46
N PRO A 185 -0.97 19.17 -14.33
CA PRO A 185 0.06 18.53 -13.51
C PRO A 185 -0.41 18.17 -12.11
N GLU A 186 -1.11 19.09 -11.44
CA GLU A 186 -1.65 18.87 -10.09
C GLU A 186 -2.77 17.81 -10.04
N GLN A 187 -3.56 17.67 -11.12
CA GLN A 187 -4.52 16.56 -11.23
C GLN A 187 -3.82 15.23 -11.50
N ALA A 188 -2.80 15.24 -12.36
CA ALA A 188 -2.00 14.07 -12.73
C ALA A 188 -1.20 13.52 -11.54
N THR A 189 -0.83 14.37 -10.58
CA THR A 189 -0.18 13.98 -9.31
C THR A 189 -1.16 13.70 -8.17
N ALA A 190 -2.47 13.83 -8.42
CA ALA A 190 -3.54 13.72 -7.41
C ALA A 190 -3.32 14.66 -6.20
N ASP A 191 -2.96 15.92 -6.46
CA ASP A 191 -2.82 16.94 -5.42
C ASP A 191 -4.17 17.24 -4.76
N ARG A 192 -4.15 17.57 -3.46
CA ARG A 192 -5.35 17.84 -2.67
C ARG A 192 -5.93 19.23 -2.96
N ASP A 193 -5.09 20.16 -3.42
CA ASP A 193 -5.44 21.58 -3.61
C ASP A 193 -5.63 21.93 -5.11
N ILE A 194 -6.63 21.31 -5.75
CA ILE A 194 -7.04 21.65 -7.13
C ILE A 194 -7.83 22.97 -7.14
N THR A 195 -7.32 23.97 -7.87
CA THR A 195 -7.93 25.31 -7.98
C THR A 195 -8.47 25.57 -9.40
N ASN A 196 -9.08 26.73 -9.62
CA ASN A 196 -9.56 27.18 -10.94
C ASN A 196 -8.46 27.19 -12.03
N ARG A 197 -7.18 27.26 -11.62
CA ARG A 197 -6.00 27.23 -12.50
C ARG A 197 -5.80 25.88 -13.20
N SER A 198 -6.43 24.81 -12.72
CA SER A 198 -6.42 23.50 -13.39
C SER A 198 -7.27 23.50 -14.66
N ASP A 199 -8.44 24.16 -14.64
CA ASP A 199 -9.29 24.30 -15.83
C ASP A 199 -8.62 25.18 -16.90
N ILE A 200 -7.84 26.18 -16.48
CA ILE A 200 -7.06 27.05 -17.39
C ILE A 200 -6.01 26.23 -18.14
N TYR A 201 -5.29 25.34 -17.45
CA TYR A 201 -4.32 24.45 -18.09
C TYR A 201 -5.01 23.51 -19.09
N SER A 202 -6.10 22.88 -18.66
CA SER A 202 -6.86 21.93 -19.48
C SER A 202 -7.40 22.59 -20.76
N LEU A 203 -7.95 23.80 -20.64
CA LEU A 203 -8.37 24.61 -21.80
C LEU A 203 -7.18 25.02 -22.68
N GLY A 204 -6.02 25.31 -22.08
CA GLY A 204 -4.77 25.52 -22.79
C GLY A 204 -4.39 24.30 -23.63
N ALA A 205 -4.47 23.09 -23.07
CA ALA A 205 -4.18 21.85 -23.80
C ALA A 205 -5.16 21.61 -24.96
N VAL A 206 -6.46 21.89 -24.75
CA VAL A 206 -7.48 21.85 -25.82
C VAL A 206 -7.18 22.87 -26.92
N LEU A 207 -6.82 24.11 -26.58
CA LEU A 207 -6.45 25.12 -27.56
C LEU A 207 -5.18 24.74 -28.34
N TYR A 208 -4.20 24.13 -27.66
CA TYR A 208 -3.00 23.62 -28.31
C TYR A 208 -3.38 22.63 -29.41
N GLU A 209 -4.16 21.60 -29.08
CA GLU A 209 -4.62 20.59 -30.03
C GLU A 209 -5.47 21.19 -31.16
N MET A 210 -6.39 22.12 -30.87
CA MET A 210 -7.14 22.80 -31.93
C MET A 210 -6.23 23.51 -32.94
N LEU A 211 -5.06 23.98 -32.51
CA LEU A 211 -4.11 24.70 -33.35
C LEU A 211 -3.13 23.78 -34.09
N THR A 212 -2.73 22.65 -33.50
CA THR A 212 -1.66 21.77 -33.99
C THR A 212 -2.16 20.44 -34.55
N GLY A 213 -3.33 19.99 -34.09
CA GLY A 213 -3.93 18.68 -34.34
C GLY A 213 -3.53 17.57 -33.37
N ASP A 214 -2.56 17.83 -32.48
CA ASP A 214 -2.14 16.91 -31.43
C ASP A 214 -2.10 17.63 -30.08
N PRO A 215 -2.46 16.96 -28.96
CA PRO A 215 -2.32 17.55 -27.62
C PRO A 215 -0.85 17.88 -27.29
N PRO A 216 -0.59 18.73 -26.28
CA PRO A 216 0.76 19.21 -25.96
C PRO A 216 1.73 18.10 -25.53
N HIS A 217 1.19 17.00 -25.00
CA HIS A 217 1.91 15.80 -24.59
C HIS A 217 1.23 14.59 -25.22
N THR A 218 2.02 13.63 -25.72
CA THR A 218 1.53 12.43 -26.42
C THR A 218 2.36 11.22 -25.99
N GLY A 219 1.74 10.06 -25.86
CA GLY A 219 2.42 8.85 -25.41
C GLY A 219 1.67 7.58 -25.75
N SER A 220 2.39 6.46 -25.71
CA SER A 220 1.85 5.12 -26.01
C SER A 220 0.99 4.53 -24.87
N SER A 221 1.04 5.14 -23.68
CA SER A 221 0.24 4.76 -22.52
C SER A 221 -0.19 5.98 -21.69
N ALA A 222 -1.26 5.83 -20.90
CA ALA A 222 -1.74 6.87 -20.00
C ALA A 222 -0.67 7.30 -18.99
N GLN A 223 0.10 6.35 -18.46
CA GLN A 223 1.20 6.61 -17.51
C GLN A 223 2.32 7.44 -18.16
N GLN A 224 2.63 7.17 -19.44
CA GLN A 224 3.63 7.93 -20.18
C GLN A 224 3.16 9.38 -20.41
N ILE A 225 1.90 9.57 -20.78
CA ILE A 225 1.31 10.90 -20.96
C ILE A 225 1.30 11.66 -19.62
N ILE A 226 0.90 11.02 -18.51
CA ILE A 226 0.97 11.60 -17.16
C ILE A 226 2.39 12.02 -16.80
N ALA A 227 3.39 11.17 -17.06
CA ALA A 227 4.79 11.50 -16.80
C ALA A 227 5.24 12.73 -17.58
N GLN A 228 4.86 12.87 -18.84
CA GLN A 228 5.16 14.06 -19.65
C GLN A 228 4.43 15.31 -19.16
N ILE A 229 3.14 15.18 -18.80
CA ILE A 229 2.36 16.26 -18.19
C ILE A 229 3.02 16.77 -16.91
N VAL A 230 3.69 15.91 -16.15
CA VAL A 230 4.38 16.34 -14.90
C VAL A 230 5.79 16.85 -15.17
N THR A 231 6.54 16.27 -16.11
CA THR A 231 8.00 16.47 -16.20
C THR A 231 8.51 17.19 -17.44
N GLU A 232 7.80 17.17 -18.57
CA GLU A 232 8.27 17.72 -19.85
C GLU A 232 7.61 19.06 -20.17
N GLU A 233 8.35 20.05 -20.65
CA GLU A 233 7.74 21.30 -21.15
C GLU A 233 7.04 21.07 -22.51
N PRO A 234 5.82 21.60 -22.72
CA PRO A 234 5.15 21.52 -24.02
C PRO A 234 5.99 22.15 -25.13
N GLN A 235 6.02 21.51 -26.30
CA GLN A 235 6.68 22.11 -27.46
C GLN A 235 5.99 23.44 -27.82
N PRO A 236 6.73 24.54 -28.07
CA PRO A 236 6.10 25.80 -28.47
C PRO A 236 5.20 25.63 -29.71
N VAL A 237 3.95 26.10 -29.63
CA VAL A 237 2.95 25.95 -30.69
C VAL A 237 3.43 26.48 -32.05
N THR A 238 4.28 27.51 -32.06
CA THR A 238 4.86 28.11 -33.27
C THR A 238 5.84 27.19 -34.00
N LYS A 239 6.38 26.14 -33.34
CA LYS A 239 7.15 25.09 -34.00
C LYS A 239 6.26 24.17 -34.84
N ALA A 240 5.07 23.86 -34.35
CA ALA A 240 4.08 23.05 -35.07
C ALA A 240 3.34 23.88 -36.14
N ARG A 241 2.97 25.14 -35.82
CA ARG A 241 2.24 26.03 -36.72
C ARG A 241 2.75 27.47 -36.64
N LYS A 242 3.63 27.84 -37.58
CA LYS A 242 4.29 29.16 -37.66
C LYS A 242 3.32 30.34 -37.81
N SER A 243 2.12 30.10 -38.33
CA SER A 243 1.10 31.14 -38.56
C SER A 243 0.37 31.58 -37.29
N VAL A 244 0.59 30.91 -36.15
CA VAL A 244 -0.03 31.30 -34.87
C VAL A 244 0.50 32.67 -34.42
N PRO A 245 -0.38 33.66 -34.15
CA PRO A 245 0.02 34.99 -33.71
C PRO A 245 0.85 34.97 -32.42
N PRO A 246 1.81 35.91 -32.25
CA PRO A 246 2.68 35.95 -31.08
C PRO A 246 1.94 36.03 -29.74
N ASN A 247 0.85 36.80 -29.68
CA ASN A 247 0.02 36.93 -28.48
C ASN A 247 -0.66 35.61 -28.11
N VAL A 248 -1.17 34.86 -29.09
CA VAL A 248 -1.80 33.54 -28.87
C VAL A 248 -0.76 32.54 -28.38
N ALA A 249 0.42 32.50 -29.01
CA ALA A 249 1.51 31.62 -28.59
C ALA A 249 2.02 31.95 -27.18
N ALA A 250 2.12 33.24 -26.84
CA ALA A 250 2.54 33.68 -25.51
C ALA A 250 1.50 33.35 -24.44
N ALA A 251 0.21 33.57 -24.71
CA ALA A 251 -0.86 33.23 -23.79
C ALA A 251 -0.94 31.71 -23.57
N LEU A 252 -0.84 30.92 -24.63
CA LEU A 252 -0.85 29.46 -24.55
C LEU A 252 0.32 28.92 -23.72
N ALA A 253 1.52 29.50 -23.86
CA ALA A 253 2.67 29.13 -23.05
C ALA A 253 2.45 29.37 -21.55
N VAL A 254 1.82 30.50 -21.18
CA VAL A 254 1.51 30.82 -19.77
C VAL A 254 0.40 29.91 -19.22
N ALA A 255 -0.61 29.57 -20.02
CA ALA A 255 -1.66 28.65 -19.59
C ALA A 255 -1.14 27.23 -19.31
N LEU A 256 -0.10 26.79 -20.04
CA LEU A 256 0.50 25.46 -19.91
C LEU A 256 1.70 25.39 -18.95
N GLU A 257 1.94 26.43 -18.13
CA GLU A 257 2.97 26.38 -17.09
C GLU A 257 2.70 25.25 -16.09
N LYS A 258 3.77 24.61 -15.60
CA LYS A 258 3.63 23.44 -14.71
C LYS A 258 3.09 23.83 -13.35
N LEU A 259 3.63 24.90 -12.75
CA LEU A 259 3.17 25.39 -11.45
C LEU A 259 1.88 26.21 -11.62
N PRO A 260 0.81 25.92 -10.87
CA PRO A 260 -0.44 26.67 -10.97
C PRO A 260 -0.25 28.18 -10.76
N ALA A 261 0.63 28.58 -9.85
CA ALA A 261 0.91 29.98 -9.53
C ALA A 261 1.47 30.79 -10.72
N ASP A 262 2.15 30.14 -11.66
CA ASP A 262 2.75 30.77 -12.84
C ASP A 262 1.75 30.92 -14.00
N ARG A 263 0.55 30.33 -13.88
CA ARG A 263 -0.54 30.46 -14.86
C ARG A 263 -1.32 31.77 -14.66
N PHE A 264 -2.27 32.03 -15.55
CA PHE A 264 -3.23 33.12 -15.36
C PHE A 264 -4.05 32.95 -14.08
N GLU A 265 -4.35 34.07 -13.44
CA GLU A 265 -5.17 34.10 -12.23
C GLU A 265 -6.62 33.67 -12.47
N SER A 266 -7.14 33.94 -13.67
CA SER A 266 -8.52 33.65 -14.05
C SER A 266 -8.64 33.26 -15.52
N ALA A 267 -9.70 32.51 -15.87
CA ALA A 267 -9.97 32.14 -17.25
C ALA A 267 -10.26 33.39 -18.12
N LYS A 268 -10.87 34.43 -17.54
CA LYS A 268 -11.02 35.73 -18.21
C LYS A 268 -9.70 36.41 -18.55
N ALA A 269 -8.69 36.33 -17.68
CA ALA A 269 -7.36 36.87 -17.96
C ALA A 269 -6.67 36.12 -19.11
N PHE A 270 -6.85 34.80 -19.18
CA PHE A 270 -6.36 34.00 -20.31
C PHE A 270 -7.03 34.39 -21.63
N ALA A 271 -8.38 34.49 -21.67
CA ALA A 271 -9.11 34.97 -22.85
C ALA A 271 -8.69 36.38 -23.28
N GLY A 272 -8.50 37.29 -22.31
CA GLY A 272 -8.02 38.65 -22.58
C GLY A 272 -6.63 38.67 -23.22
N ALA A 273 -5.73 37.76 -22.82
CA ALA A 273 -4.40 37.62 -23.43
C ALA A 273 -4.47 37.07 -24.86
N LEU A 274 -5.36 36.08 -25.12
CA LEU A 274 -5.58 35.54 -26.46
C LEU A 274 -6.09 36.60 -27.44
N LEU A 275 -6.94 37.52 -26.99
CA LEU A 275 -7.57 38.55 -27.82
C LEU A 275 -6.75 39.84 -27.93
N ASN A 276 -5.67 40.02 -27.16
CA ASN A 276 -4.85 41.23 -27.15
C ASN A 276 -3.60 41.07 -28.04
N PRO A 277 -3.53 41.70 -29.23
CA PRO A 277 -2.36 41.59 -30.13
C PRO A 277 -1.05 42.09 -29.51
N GLY A 278 -1.12 42.94 -28.49
CA GLY A 278 0.04 43.46 -27.77
C GLY A 278 0.52 42.59 -26.60
N TYR A 279 -0.17 41.49 -26.29
CA TYR A 279 0.24 40.61 -25.20
C TYR A 279 1.57 39.92 -25.53
N THR A 280 2.57 40.13 -24.66
CA THR A 280 3.88 39.47 -24.75
C THR A 280 4.27 38.95 -23.37
N ARG A 281 4.86 37.75 -23.32
CA ARG A 281 5.38 37.17 -22.07
C ARG A 281 6.59 38.02 -21.64
N GLN A 282 6.46 38.78 -20.55
CA GLN A 282 7.61 39.48 -19.97
C GLN A 282 8.59 38.43 -19.43
N ARG A 283 9.65 38.13 -20.18
CA ARG A 283 10.83 37.49 -19.59
C ARG A 283 11.42 38.51 -18.61
N THR A 284 11.61 38.13 -17.36
CA THR A 284 12.46 38.85 -16.41
C THR A 284 13.82 39.08 -17.09
N ALA A 285 14.02 40.28 -17.61
CA ALA A 285 15.22 40.65 -18.32
C ALA A 285 16.35 40.75 -17.29
N GLY A 286 17.36 39.89 -17.45
CA GLY A 286 18.64 40.07 -16.77
C GLY A 286 19.17 41.47 -17.01
N PHE A 287 19.36 42.21 -15.93
CA PHE A 287 19.78 43.60 -15.92
C PHE A 287 21.16 43.74 -16.59
N ARG A 288 21.20 44.28 -17.82
CA ARG A 288 22.43 44.64 -18.52
C ARG A 288 22.70 46.12 -18.29
N TRP A 289 23.73 46.43 -17.51
CA TRP A 289 24.28 47.78 -17.43
C TRP A 289 25.31 47.97 -18.54
N ALA A 290 25.12 49.00 -19.37
CA ALA A 290 26.13 49.50 -20.30
C ALA A 290 26.91 50.63 -19.61
N PRO A 291 28.26 50.64 -19.63
CA PRO A 291 29.02 51.74 -19.08
C PRO A 291 29.26 52.82 -20.14
N THR A 292 28.90 54.05 -19.82
CA THR A 292 29.37 55.27 -20.52
C THR A 292 30.34 56.03 -19.61
N GLY A 293 31.54 56.31 -20.12
CA GLY A 293 32.30 57.52 -19.82
C GLY A 293 33.17 57.59 -18.54
N ASP A 294 34.49 57.61 -18.77
CA ASP A 294 35.58 58.26 -18.01
C ASP A 294 35.50 58.41 -16.48
N TRP A 295 36.09 57.45 -15.76
CA TRP A 295 36.41 57.54 -14.33
C TRP A 295 37.90 57.29 -14.02
N ARG A 296 38.75 57.24 -15.06
CA ARG A 296 40.10 56.67 -15.05
C ARG A 296 41.19 57.40 -14.24
N GLN A 297 40.88 58.39 -13.39
CA GLN A 297 41.95 59.10 -12.66
C GLN A 297 41.73 59.34 -11.16
N ARG A 298 40.74 58.73 -10.49
CA ARG A 298 40.51 59.02 -9.06
C ARG A 298 40.42 57.85 -8.07
N ILE A 299 40.66 56.60 -8.45
CA ILE A 299 40.46 55.44 -7.52
C ILE A 299 41.69 54.48 -7.47
N ALA A 300 42.91 55.00 -7.60
CA ALA A 300 44.11 54.15 -7.54
C ALA A 300 44.51 53.67 -6.12
N ILE A 301 43.85 54.14 -5.07
CA ILE A 301 44.16 53.74 -3.67
C ILE A 301 43.10 52.79 -3.06
N PRO A 302 41.79 52.88 -3.35
CA PRO A 302 40.81 51.91 -2.83
C PRO A 302 40.84 50.54 -3.53
N MET A 303 41.40 50.45 -4.74
CA MET A 303 41.40 49.23 -5.56
C MET A 303 42.33 48.14 -5.03
N THR A 304 43.42 48.49 -4.34
CA THR A 304 44.36 47.51 -3.80
C THR A 304 43.81 46.81 -2.55
N LEU A 305 43.11 47.56 -1.70
CA LEU A 305 42.38 47.00 -0.54
C LEU A 305 41.18 46.16 -1.00
N LEU A 306 40.46 46.61 -2.02
CA LEU A 306 39.38 45.83 -2.63
C LEU A 306 39.90 44.58 -3.33
N ALA A 307 41.07 44.60 -3.97
CA ALA A 307 41.68 43.42 -4.59
C ALA A 307 42.18 42.40 -3.56
N ILE A 308 42.66 42.83 -2.39
CA ILE A 308 43.02 41.93 -1.28
C ILE A 308 41.76 41.33 -0.66
N VAL A 309 40.71 42.13 -0.43
CA VAL A 309 39.42 41.65 0.08
C VAL A 309 38.75 40.71 -0.92
N LEU A 310 38.77 41.03 -2.22
CA LEU A 310 38.26 40.16 -3.28
C LEU A 310 39.15 38.92 -3.48
N GLY A 311 40.46 39.01 -3.26
CA GLY A 311 41.38 37.87 -3.29
C GLY A 311 41.15 36.91 -2.13
N VAL A 312 40.94 37.44 -0.91
CA VAL A 312 40.56 36.66 0.27
C VAL A 312 39.14 36.09 0.10
N LEU A 313 38.19 36.86 -0.43
CA LEU A 313 36.83 36.37 -0.75
C LEU A 313 36.84 35.37 -1.91
N ALA A 314 37.77 35.46 -2.86
CA ALA A 314 37.95 34.49 -3.92
C ALA A 314 38.60 33.21 -3.40
N ILE A 315 39.54 33.27 -2.46
CA ILE A 315 40.11 32.09 -1.79
C ILE A 315 39.07 31.42 -0.88
N ILE A 316 38.26 32.21 -0.17
CA ILE A 316 37.11 31.72 0.62
C ILE A 316 35.99 31.20 -0.29
N GLY A 317 35.83 31.76 -1.50
CA GLY A 317 34.87 31.34 -2.51
C GLY A 317 35.32 30.15 -3.37
N LEU A 318 36.63 29.91 -3.47
CA LEU A 318 37.23 28.71 -4.07
C LEU A 318 37.38 27.56 -3.06
N GLY A 319 37.35 27.86 -1.76
CA GLY A 319 37.33 26.90 -0.66
C GLY A 319 35.94 26.63 -0.07
N ARG A 320 34.89 27.35 -0.51
CA ARG A 320 33.50 26.96 -0.27
C ARG A 320 33.09 26.03 -1.40
N ASP A 321 32.75 24.82 -1.00
CA ASP A 321 32.28 23.72 -1.84
C ASP A 321 31.62 24.20 -3.12
N ARG A 322 32.14 23.69 -4.24
CA ARG A 322 31.33 23.50 -5.44
C ARG A 322 30.13 22.67 -5.01
N THR A 323 29.06 23.32 -4.56
CA THR A 323 27.74 22.72 -4.53
C THR A 323 27.49 22.29 -5.96
N GLY A 324 27.58 20.97 -6.18
CA GLY A 324 27.30 20.38 -7.48
C GLY A 324 25.97 20.94 -7.98
N ALA A 325 25.87 21.17 -9.29
CA ALA A 325 24.59 21.47 -9.91
C ALA A 325 23.55 20.49 -9.35
N PRO A 326 22.34 20.95 -8.95
CA PRO A 326 21.35 20.10 -8.33
C PRO A 326 21.16 18.86 -9.19
N VAL A 327 21.61 17.71 -8.68
CA VAL A 327 21.53 16.46 -9.42
C VAL A 327 20.09 16.03 -9.33
N THR A 328 19.35 16.25 -10.41
CA THR A 328 17.95 15.85 -10.50
C THR A 328 17.87 14.33 -10.37
N PRO A 329 16.95 13.80 -9.55
CA PRO A 329 16.70 12.37 -9.53
C PRO A 329 16.28 11.93 -10.92
N ARG A 330 16.80 10.79 -11.38
CA ARG A 330 16.35 10.17 -12.63
C ARG A 330 15.54 8.95 -12.31
N TYR A 331 14.40 8.84 -12.97
CA TYR A 331 13.44 7.74 -12.81
C TYR A 331 13.44 6.93 -14.09
N TRP A 332 13.52 5.61 -13.97
CA TRP A 332 13.38 4.71 -15.12
C TRP A 332 12.89 3.33 -14.67
N ASN A 333 12.34 2.59 -15.62
CA ASN A 333 11.85 1.23 -15.41
C ASN A 333 12.89 0.19 -15.86
N LEU A 334 13.29 -0.66 -14.94
CA LEU A 334 14.15 -1.82 -15.16
C LEU A 334 13.27 -3.06 -15.38
N VAL A 335 13.12 -3.46 -16.64
CA VAL A 335 12.38 -4.67 -17.02
C VAL A 335 13.29 -5.89 -16.89
N LEU A 336 12.89 -6.88 -16.08
CA LEU A 336 13.55 -8.19 -15.98
C LEU A 336 13.14 -9.09 -17.15
N PRO A 337 14.04 -9.93 -17.67
CA PRO A 337 13.71 -10.79 -18.81
C PRO A 337 12.73 -11.88 -18.39
N ASP A 338 11.81 -12.26 -19.28
CA ASP A 338 10.79 -13.31 -19.03
C ASP A 338 11.40 -14.68 -18.70
N SER A 339 12.66 -14.92 -19.11
CA SER A 339 13.41 -16.13 -18.76
C SER A 339 13.94 -16.13 -17.32
N ALA A 340 14.02 -14.97 -16.68
CA ALA A 340 14.51 -14.79 -15.33
C ALA A 340 13.74 -13.67 -14.60
N PRO A 341 12.43 -13.83 -14.41
CA PRO A 341 11.64 -12.84 -13.71
C PRO A 341 11.95 -12.79 -12.22
N LEU A 342 11.58 -11.68 -11.58
CA LEU A 342 11.48 -11.61 -10.13
C LEU A 342 10.33 -12.49 -9.64
N ILE A 343 10.59 -13.30 -8.62
CA ILE A 343 9.58 -14.03 -7.86
C ILE A 343 9.54 -13.43 -6.46
N PHE A 344 8.37 -12.96 -6.05
CA PHE A 344 8.12 -12.60 -4.66
C PHE A 344 7.97 -13.87 -3.84
N VAL A 345 8.86 -14.10 -2.87
CA VAL A 345 8.85 -15.34 -2.06
C VAL A 345 7.56 -15.44 -1.21
N GLY A 346 6.94 -14.30 -0.91
CA GLY A 346 5.72 -14.22 -0.12
C GLY A 346 6.02 -14.04 1.36
N GLU A 347 5.31 -14.81 2.18
CA GLU A 347 5.34 -14.76 3.64
C GLU A 347 5.92 -16.07 4.19
N ALA A 348 6.79 -15.95 5.19
CA ALA A 348 7.15 -17.05 6.08
C ALA A 348 6.00 -17.29 7.08
N GLY A 349 6.17 -18.24 8.01
CA GLY A 349 5.21 -18.50 9.08
C GLY A 349 4.77 -17.22 9.81
N PHE A 350 3.54 -17.21 10.34
CA PHE A 350 2.93 -16.06 11.02
C PHE A 350 2.73 -14.80 10.13
N GLY A 351 2.74 -14.96 8.81
CA GLY A 351 2.57 -13.85 7.87
C GLY A 351 3.73 -12.87 7.82
N VAL A 352 4.94 -13.30 8.20
CA VAL A 352 6.12 -12.42 8.16
C VAL A 352 6.67 -12.39 6.74
N GLY A 353 6.55 -11.24 6.07
CA GLY A 353 6.98 -11.09 4.68
C GLY A 353 8.49 -11.28 4.49
N LEU A 354 8.86 -11.79 3.32
CA LEU A 354 10.25 -11.98 2.91
C LEU A 354 10.64 -11.02 1.78
N THR A 355 11.82 -10.41 1.88
CA THR A 355 12.38 -9.57 0.80
C THR A 355 12.90 -10.44 -0.34
N ALA A 356 12.62 -10.07 -1.59
CA ALA A 356 13.03 -10.84 -2.76
C ALA A 356 14.23 -10.24 -3.52
N MET A 357 14.80 -9.12 -3.05
CA MET A 357 15.88 -8.43 -3.76
C MET A 357 16.81 -7.63 -2.84
N ALA A 358 18.03 -7.42 -3.30
CA ALA A 358 19.01 -6.53 -2.69
C ALA A 358 19.87 -5.84 -3.75
N LEU A 359 20.41 -4.68 -3.40
CA LEU A 359 21.23 -3.85 -4.27
C LEU A 359 22.64 -3.76 -3.69
N SER A 360 23.66 -3.85 -4.55
CA SER A 360 25.05 -3.76 -4.09
C SER A 360 25.35 -2.39 -3.49
N PRO A 361 26.28 -2.28 -2.52
CA PRO A 361 26.61 -1.00 -1.89
C PRO A 361 26.99 0.09 -2.89
N ALA A 362 27.73 -0.27 -3.95
CA ALA A 362 28.10 0.63 -5.04
C ALA A 362 26.98 0.92 -6.05
N GLY A 363 25.86 0.21 -6.00
CA GLY A 363 24.72 0.41 -6.89
C GLY A 363 24.93 -0.12 -8.32
N ALA A 364 25.88 -1.05 -8.52
CA ALA A 364 26.19 -1.62 -9.82
C ALA A 364 25.44 -2.93 -10.12
N HIS A 365 25.02 -3.64 -9.07
CA HIS A 365 24.43 -4.98 -9.19
C HIS A 365 23.15 -5.09 -8.37
N LEU A 366 22.12 -5.66 -9.00
CA LEU A 366 20.90 -6.11 -8.34
C LEU A 366 20.98 -7.64 -8.21
N VAL A 367 20.73 -8.16 -7.02
CA VAL A 367 20.46 -9.59 -6.81
C VAL A 367 19.02 -9.76 -6.42
N TYR A 368 18.38 -10.75 -7.02
CA TYR A 368 16.96 -11.00 -6.81
C TYR A 368 16.61 -12.47 -6.91
N VAL A 369 15.49 -12.85 -6.31
CA VAL A 369 14.96 -14.20 -6.32
C VAL A 369 14.17 -14.43 -7.61
N GLY A 370 14.46 -15.53 -8.31
CA GLY A 370 13.77 -15.94 -9.54
C GLY A 370 13.54 -17.45 -9.61
N PRO A 371 13.00 -17.98 -10.72
CA PRO A 371 12.60 -19.38 -10.84
C PRO A 371 13.77 -20.37 -10.97
N ALA A 372 13.59 -21.58 -10.43
CA ALA A 372 14.50 -22.72 -10.52
C ALA A 372 13.76 -24.08 -10.60
N GLY A 373 13.02 -24.34 -11.68
CA GLY A 373 12.50 -25.69 -11.99
C GLY A 373 11.66 -26.36 -10.89
N GLY A 374 10.90 -25.57 -10.11
CA GLY A 374 10.10 -26.04 -8.97
C GLY A 374 10.52 -25.42 -7.62
N ALA A 375 11.69 -24.77 -7.57
CA ALA A 375 12.16 -23.97 -6.43
C ALA A 375 12.46 -22.51 -6.85
N THR A 376 12.94 -21.72 -5.92
CA THR A 376 13.54 -20.39 -6.19
C THR A 376 15.05 -20.49 -6.36
N ARG A 377 15.69 -19.46 -6.92
CA ARG A 377 17.15 -19.28 -6.92
C ARG A 377 17.51 -17.80 -7.01
N LEU A 378 18.76 -17.45 -6.70
CA LEU A 378 19.26 -16.09 -6.92
C LEU A 378 19.68 -15.86 -8.37
N TYR A 379 19.38 -14.67 -8.87
CA TYR A 379 19.85 -14.10 -10.12
C TYR A 379 20.63 -12.83 -9.84
N LEU A 380 21.75 -12.66 -10.52
CA LEU A 380 22.58 -11.47 -10.52
C LEU A 380 22.34 -10.70 -11.81
N ARG A 381 22.04 -9.41 -11.69
CA ARG A 381 21.89 -8.49 -12.81
C ARG A 381 22.79 -7.27 -12.63
N SER A 382 23.63 -6.98 -13.62
CA SER A 382 24.28 -5.68 -13.72
C SER A 382 23.27 -4.64 -14.19
N LEU A 383 23.34 -3.43 -13.64
CA LEU A 383 22.48 -2.33 -14.09
C LEU A 383 22.95 -1.68 -15.39
N ASP A 384 24.16 -2.00 -15.84
CA ASP A 384 24.72 -1.59 -17.13
C ASP A 384 24.49 -2.65 -18.24
N ASP A 385 23.86 -3.78 -17.91
CA ASP A 385 23.55 -4.88 -18.83
C ASP A 385 22.05 -5.25 -18.80
N PHE A 386 21.57 -5.81 -19.90
CA PHE A 386 20.20 -6.31 -20.03
C PHE A 386 20.07 -7.75 -19.53
N GLY A 387 21.17 -8.50 -19.47
CA GLY A 387 21.19 -9.89 -19.04
C GLY A 387 21.01 -10.10 -17.53
N SER A 388 20.37 -11.19 -17.15
CA SER A 388 20.33 -11.67 -15.77
C SER A 388 20.96 -13.05 -15.71
N ARG A 389 22.04 -13.18 -14.93
CA ARG A 389 22.80 -14.42 -14.80
C ARG A 389 22.33 -15.19 -13.57
N PRO A 390 22.01 -16.47 -13.71
CA PRO A 390 21.56 -17.26 -12.59
C PRO A 390 22.77 -17.67 -11.72
N LEU A 391 22.66 -17.60 -10.39
CA LEU A 391 23.69 -18.01 -9.44
C LEU A 391 23.46 -19.48 -9.05
N ALA A 392 24.39 -20.37 -9.41
CA ALA A 392 24.24 -21.81 -9.16
C ALA A 392 24.50 -22.14 -7.68
N GLY A 393 23.83 -23.17 -7.14
CA GLY A 393 23.96 -23.56 -5.72
C GLY A 393 23.14 -22.67 -4.78
N THR A 394 22.20 -21.88 -5.30
CA THR A 394 21.32 -20.99 -4.53
C THR A 394 19.86 -21.42 -4.61
N GLU A 395 19.60 -22.68 -4.93
CA GLU A 395 18.27 -23.25 -4.99
C GLU A 395 17.57 -23.16 -3.61
N GLY A 396 16.33 -22.67 -3.57
CA GLY A 396 15.58 -22.39 -2.33
C GLY A 396 15.92 -21.05 -1.68
N ALA A 397 16.81 -20.24 -2.27
CA ALA A 397 17.25 -19.00 -1.66
C ALA A 397 16.14 -17.96 -1.49
N HIS A 398 16.19 -17.25 -0.37
CA HIS A 398 15.36 -16.08 -0.08
C HIS A 398 16.12 -15.02 0.75
N ALA A 399 15.52 -13.84 0.89
CA ALA A 399 16.03 -12.69 1.64
C ALA A 399 17.54 -12.38 1.41
N PRO A 400 17.96 -12.15 0.15
CA PRO A 400 19.36 -11.85 -0.13
C PRO A 400 19.78 -10.50 0.47
N PHE A 401 21.06 -10.36 0.84
CA PHE A 401 21.68 -9.11 1.26
C PHE A 401 23.17 -9.09 0.88
N PHE A 402 23.72 -7.93 0.56
CA PHE A 402 25.11 -7.81 0.12
C PHE A 402 26.10 -7.68 1.27
N SER A 403 27.31 -8.17 1.06
CA SER A 403 28.48 -7.79 1.86
C SER A 403 28.80 -6.30 1.67
N PRO A 404 29.46 -5.63 2.64
CA PRO A 404 29.73 -4.19 2.57
C PRO A 404 30.60 -3.76 1.39
N ASN A 405 31.51 -4.63 0.93
CA ASN A 405 32.32 -4.42 -0.28
C ASN A 405 31.57 -4.78 -1.57
N GLY A 406 30.46 -5.51 -1.50
CA GLY A 406 29.66 -5.91 -2.66
C GLY A 406 30.17 -7.15 -3.40
N ASP A 407 31.22 -7.82 -2.90
CA ASP A 407 31.83 -8.99 -3.56
C ASP A 407 31.14 -10.33 -3.22
N ALA A 408 30.27 -10.34 -2.20
CA ALA A 408 29.51 -11.51 -1.76
C ALA A 408 28.06 -11.16 -1.44
N VAL A 409 27.21 -12.17 -1.45
CA VAL A 409 25.78 -12.07 -1.10
C VAL A 409 25.46 -13.12 -0.06
N GLY A 410 24.96 -12.70 1.10
CA GLY A 410 24.35 -13.58 2.09
C GLY A 410 22.89 -13.85 1.73
N PHE A 411 22.42 -15.06 2.01
CA PHE A 411 21.04 -15.49 1.77
C PHE A 411 20.70 -16.69 2.65
N PHE A 412 19.42 -17.04 2.70
CA PHE A 412 18.94 -18.16 3.51
C PHE A 412 18.34 -19.26 2.64
N VAL A 413 18.53 -20.50 3.07
CA VAL A 413 17.85 -21.70 2.57
C VAL A 413 17.47 -22.50 3.79
N GLU A 414 16.16 -22.68 4.02
CA GLU A 414 15.64 -23.34 5.24
C GLU A 414 16.26 -22.70 6.50
N ASP A 415 16.94 -23.50 7.33
CA ASP A 415 17.58 -23.09 8.57
C ASP A 415 19.01 -22.55 8.38
N GLN A 416 19.53 -22.54 7.16
CA GLN A 416 20.93 -22.21 6.89
C GLN A 416 21.12 -20.77 6.42
N LEU A 417 22.14 -20.10 6.98
CA LEU A 417 22.74 -18.91 6.39
C LEU A 417 23.89 -19.33 5.48
N LEU A 418 23.80 -18.97 4.21
CA LEU A 418 24.83 -19.20 3.20
C LEU A 418 25.33 -17.88 2.61
N GLN A 419 26.50 -17.93 2.00
CA GLN A 419 26.98 -16.86 1.13
C GLN A 419 27.36 -17.39 -0.24
N VAL A 420 27.18 -16.55 -1.26
CA VAL A 420 27.72 -16.76 -2.60
C VAL A 420 28.71 -15.66 -2.94
N SER A 421 29.93 -16.04 -3.33
CA SER A 421 30.94 -15.13 -3.85
C SER A 421 30.57 -14.74 -5.29
N LEU A 422 30.58 -13.44 -5.59
CA LEU A 422 30.32 -12.94 -6.93
C LEU A 422 31.55 -12.99 -7.84
N THR A 423 32.74 -13.23 -7.28
CA THR A 423 34.00 -13.31 -8.02
C THR A 423 34.19 -14.68 -8.67
N ASP A 424 33.97 -15.76 -7.92
CA ASP A 424 34.20 -17.15 -8.37
C ASP A 424 32.92 -17.99 -8.39
N GLY A 425 31.80 -17.46 -7.90
CA GLY A 425 30.50 -18.16 -7.89
C GLY A 425 30.39 -19.24 -6.82
N GLN A 426 31.35 -19.37 -5.89
CA GLN A 426 31.30 -20.40 -4.86
C GLN A 426 30.22 -20.08 -3.81
N VAL A 427 29.43 -21.10 -3.47
CA VAL A 427 28.46 -21.06 -2.37
C VAL A 427 29.04 -21.77 -1.16
N VAL A 428 29.01 -21.11 0.00
CA VAL A 428 29.56 -21.63 1.24
C VAL A 428 28.54 -21.46 2.37
N PRO A 429 28.21 -22.52 3.13
CA PRO A 429 27.41 -22.39 4.34
C PRO A 429 28.22 -21.65 5.42
N ILE A 430 27.58 -20.70 6.09
CA ILE A 430 28.19 -19.92 7.19
C ILE A 430 27.79 -20.52 8.54
N ALA A 431 26.48 -20.70 8.74
CA ALA A 431 25.93 -21.16 10.01
C ALA A 431 24.56 -21.83 9.82
N THR A 432 24.24 -22.77 10.69
CA THR A 432 22.87 -23.26 10.89
C THR A 432 22.21 -22.42 11.98
N LEU A 433 21.02 -21.93 11.68
CA LEU A 433 20.16 -21.11 12.52
C LEU A 433 18.90 -21.92 12.87
N GLY A 434 17.94 -21.33 13.59
CA GLY A 434 16.65 -21.98 13.88
C GLY A 434 15.66 -21.77 12.74
N ASP A 435 15.16 -20.54 12.63
CA ASP A 435 14.18 -20.15 11.61
C ASP A 435 14.48 -18.70 11.15
N PRO A 436 15.48 -18.50 10.27
CA PRO A 436 15.92 -17.17 9.89
C PRO A 436 14.93 -16.47 8.96
N ASN A 437 14.73 -15.17 9.17
CA ASN A 437 13.82 -14.37 8.35
C ASN A 437 14.55 -13.40 7.40
N THR A 438 15.32 -12.48 7.97
CA THR A 438 16.01 -11.41 7.25
C THR A 438 17.36 -11.13 7.88
N GLY A 439 18.31 -10.68 7.06
CA GLY A 439 19.69 -10.41 7.47
C GLY A 439 20.22 -9.06 7.02
N SER A 440 21.24 -8.56 7.72
CA SER A 440 22.05 -7.41 7.32
C SER A 440 23.51 -7.63 7.66
N TRP A 441 24.41 -7.21 6.77
CA TRP A 441 25.86 -7.32 6.94
C TRP A 441 26.47 -5.99 7.38
N SER A 442 27.29 -6.00 8.42
CA SER A 442 28.02 -4.83 8.93
C SER A 442 29.38 -4.66 8.26
N GLU A 443 29.93 -3.44 8.34
CA GLU A 443 31.24 -3.09 7.78
C GLU A 443 32.42 -3.85 8.40
N ASP A 444 32.26 -4.32 9.62
CA ASP A 444 33.25 -5.10 10.36
C ASP A 444 33.02 -6.61 10.26
N ASP A 445 32.35 -7.05 9.19
CA ASP A 445 32.14 -8.45 8.83
C ASP A 445 31.34 -9.26 9.87
N ARG A 446 30.22 -8.70 10.33
CA ARG A 446 29.22 -9.40 11.15
C ARG A 446 27.86 -9.38 10.47
N ILE A 447 27.09 -10.46 10.61
CA ILE A 447 25.74 -10.56 10.05
C ILE A 447 24.74 -10.56 11.19
N ALA A 448 23.82 -9.61 11.20
CA ALA A 448 22.67 -9.63 12.09
C ALA A 448 21.53 -10.38 11.41
N VAL A 449 20.94 -11.36 12.09
CA VAL A 449 19.82 -12.17 11.59
C VAL A 449 18.68 -12.15 12.60
N ALA A 450 17.48 -11.81 12.14
CA ALA A 450 16.26 -11.94 12.95
C ALA A 450 15.56 -13.26 12.64
N SER A 451 14.95 -13.89 13.64
CA SER A 451 14.10 -15.08 13.45
C SER A 451 12.70 -14.74 12.93
N VAL A 452 12.03 -15.71 12.31
CA VAL A 452 10.65 -15.60 11.81
C VAL A 452 9.68 -15.29 12.95
N ASP A 453 9.86 -15.91 14.11
CA ASP A 453 9.07 -15.63 15.32
C ASP A 453 9.37 -14.25 15.95
N ARG A 454 10.38 -13.55 15.43
CA ARG A 454 10.82 -12.22 15.87
C ARG A 454 11.36 -12.17 17.30
N THR A 455 11.54 -13.31 17.97
CA THR A 455 11.97 -13.37 19.37
C THR A 455 13.49 -13.35 19.53
N SER A 456 14.24 -13.57 18.45
CA SER A 456 15.69 -13.64 18.50
C SER A 456 16.35 -12.75 17.46
N LEU A 457 17.46 -12.16 17.89
CA LEU A 457 18.42 -11.46 17.04
C LEU A 457 19.78 -12.13 17.25
N SER A 458 20.31 -12.74 16.21
CA SER A 458 21.60 -13.43 16.22
C SER A 458 22.66 -12.61 15.49
N ILE A 459 23.87 -12.60 16.02
CA ILE A 459 25.07 -12.03 15.39
C ILE A 459 25.95 -13.17 14.94
N VAL A 460 26.13 -13.29 13.63
CA VAL A 460 26.92 -14.35 13.01
C VAL A 460 28.24 -13.78 12.51
N SER A 461 29.34 -14.46 12.82
CA SER A 461 30.68 -14.15 12.29
C SER A 461 30.97 -15.04 11.07
N PRO A 462 30.98 -14.52 9.83
CA PRO A 462 31.11 -15.33 8.62
C PRO A 462 32.39 -16.18 8.59
N ALA A 463 33.51 -15.61 9.05
CA ALA A 463 34.81 -16.29 9.03
C ALA A 463 34.89 -17.53 9.95
N SER A 464 34.11 -17.58 11.03
CA SER A 464 34.16 -18.66 12.02
C SER A 464 32.89 -19.50 12.09
N GLY A 465 31.79 -19.03 11.51
CA GLY A 465 30.45 -19.60 11.67
C GLY A 465 29.89 -19.44 13.09
N ARG A 466 30.53 -18.64 13.95
CA ARG A 466 30.06 -18.44 15.33
C ARG A 466 28.76 -17.65 15.33
N VAL A 467 27.77 -18.14 16.07
CA VAL A 467 26.46 -17.52 16.27
C VAL A 467 26.33 -17.09 17.73
N ASP A 468 26.21 -15.78 17.96
CA ASP A 468 26.01 -15.19 19.28
C ASP A 468 24.59 -14.58 19.34
N SER A 469 23.75 -14.99 20.29
CA SER A 469 22.42 -14.39 20.48
C SER A 469 22.53 -13.07 21.24
N VAL A 470 21.85 -12.03 20.75
CA VAL A 470 21.71 -10.75 21.46
C VAL A 470 20.79 -10.98 22.67
N PRO A 471 21.25 -10.69 23.90
CA PRO A 471 20.41 -10.87 25.07
C PRO A 471 19.29 -9.83 25.12
N HIS A 472 18.15 -10.18 25.67
CA HIS A 472 17.08 -9.21 25.92
C HIS A 472 17.48 -8.23 27.02
N ALA A 473 17.02 -6.98 26.89
CA ALA A 473 17.18 -5.99 27.94
C ALA A 473 16.48 -6.45 29.24
N PRO A 474 17.10 -6.25 30.43
CA PRO A 474 16.50 -6.62 31.70
C PRO A 474 15.17 -5.91 32.00
N ASP A 475 14.99 -4.69 31.48
CA ASP A 475 13.75 -3.93 31.66
C ASP A 475 12.65 -4.50 30.73
N PRO A 476 11.54 -5.05 31.29
CA PRO A 476 10.43 -5.60 30.51
C PRO A 476 9.70 -4.57 29.64
N ARG A 477 9.93 -3.28 29.82
CA ARG A 477 9.36 -2.21 28.97
C ARG A 477 10.21 -1.91 27.73
N SER A 478 11.39 -2.53 27.63
CA SER A 478 12.24 -2.39 26.45
C SER A 478 11.63 -3.13 25.27
N PRO A 479 11.90 -2.70 24.03
CA PRO A 479 11.50 -3.47 22.84
C PRO A 479 12.11 -4.88 22.89
N ARG A 480 11.30 -5.91 22.60
CA ARG A 480 11.72 -7.33 22.69
C ARG A 480 11.56 -8.13 21.40
N SER A 481 10.99 -7.54 20.35
CA SER A 481 10.87 -8.22 19.05
C SER A 481 11.81 -7.62 18.00
N TYR A 482 12.30 -8.46 17.08
CA TYR A 482 13.25 -8.08 16.04
C TYR A 482 12.72 -8.49 14.66
N ALA A 483 12.67 -7.56 13.70
CA ALA A 483 12.46 -7.90 12.29
C ALA A 483 13.11 -6.88 11.35
N SER A 484 13.47 -7.31 10.15
CA SER A 484 14.14 -6.47 9.14
C SER A 484 15.36 -5.74 9.73
N PRO A 485 16.34 -6.46 10.31
CA PRO A 485 17.52 -5.83 10.89
C PRO A 485 18.30 -5.09 9.79
N HIS A 486 18.90 -3.97 10.18
CA HIS A 486 19.72 -3.14 9.32
C HIS A 486 20.85 -2.49 10.13
N TRP A 487 22.09 -2.83 9.82
CA TRP A 487 23.24 -2.23 10.51
C TRP A 487 23.34 -0.73 10.21
N LEU A 488 23.54 0.06 11.27
CA LEU A 488 23.90 1.46 11.13
C LEU A 488 25.41 1.61 10.86
N PRO A 489 25.85 2.73 10.26
CA PRO A 489 27.26 3.03 10.08
C PRO A 489 28.05 2.91 11.40
N GLY A 490 29.28 2.40 11.33
CA GLY A 490 30.12 2.16 12.51
C GLY A 490 29.87 0.83 13.23
N GLY A 491 28.81 0.09 12.91
CA GLY A 491 28.61 -1.29 13.36
C GLY A 491 28.26 -1.46 14.85
N GLU A 492 27.95 -0.39 15.57
CA GLU A 492 27.57 -0.49 17.00
C GLU A 492 26.08 -0.83 17.17
N TRP A 493 25.22 -0.24 16.34
CA TRP A 493 23.77 -0.28 16.47
C TRP A 493 23.10 -0.94 15.25
N ILE A 494 22.03 -1.68 15.52
CA ILE A 494 21.18 -2.36 14.54
C ILE A 494 19.83 -1.68 14.60
N LEU A 495 19.42 -1.06 13.50
CA LEU A 495 18.07 -0.55 13.27
C LEU A 495 17.15 -1.72 12.92
N HIS A 496 15.99 -1.81 13.54
CA HIS A 496 15.01 -2.86 13.23
C HIS A 496 13.59 -2.44 13.57
N GLN A 497 12.63 -3.21 13.06
CA GLN A 497 11.23 -3.13 13.48
C GLN A 497 11.02 -3.89 14.79
N CYS A 498 10.21 -3.33 15.68
CA CYS A 498 9.89 -3.84 17.01
C CYS A 498 8.41 -3.62 17.36
N ASP A 499 7.89 -4.43 18.30
CA ASP A 499 6.52 -4.56 18.82
C ASP A 499 5.38 -4.37 17.82
N GLY A 500 4.52 -5.37 17.67
CA GLY A 500 3.35 -5.29 16.78
C GLY A 500 2.04 -5.46 17.52
N ARG A 501 1.40 -4.37 17.98
CA ARG A 501 -0.07 -4.12 17.95
C ARG A 501 -0.45 -2.86 18.76
N PRO A 502 -1.34 -1.98 18.25
CA PRO A 502 -2.01 -2.09 16.95
C PRO A 502 -1.08 -1.78 15.76
N LEU A 503 0.02 -1.02 15.97
CA LEU A 503 0.92 -0.58 14.91
C LEU A 503 2.40 -0.89 15.23
N PRO A 504 3.21 -1.29 14.22
CA PRO A 504 4.61 -1.59 14.36
C PRO A 504 5.43 -0.31 14.56
N ARG A 505 6.51 -0.44 15.32
CA ARG A 505 7.40 0.64 15.72
C ARG A 505 8.82 0.36 15.26
N MET A 506 9.66 1.39 15.31
CA MET A 506 11.10 1.27 15.02
C MET A 506 11.96 1.41 16.26
N CYS A 507 13.00 0.59 16.30
CA CYS A 507 13.94 0.50 17.40
C CYS A 507 15.37 0.40 16.90
N VAL A 508 16.29 0.65 17.83
CA VAL A 508 17.70 0.36 17.69
C VAL A 508 18.14 -0.54 18.83
N SER A 509 18.92 -1.57 18.51
CA SER A 509 19.52 -2.47 19.48
C SER A 509 21.01 -2.65 19.22
N ASN A 510 21.79 -2.88 20.27
CA ASN A 510 23.21 -3.23 20.15
C ASN A 510 23.46 -4.69 20.55
N VAL A 511 24.68 -5.16 20.29
CA VAL A 511 25.06 -6.56 20.55
C VAL A 511 25.12 -6.94 22.04
N THR A 512 25.12 -5.95 22.94
CA THR A 512 25.08 -6.19 24.39
C THR A 512 23.67 -6.35 24.96
N GLY A 513 22.64 -6.21 24.10
CA GLY A 513 21.23 -6.31 24.49
C GLY A 513 20.55 -4.99 24.85
N GLU A 514 21.27 -3.88 24.74
CA GLU A 514 20.64 -2.57 24.92
C GLU A 514 19.69 -2.30 23.75
N SER A 515 18.46 -1.87 24.04
CA SER A 515 17.41 -1.64 23.04
C SER A 515 16.64 -0.35 23.35
N ARG A 516 16.37 0.46 22.32
CA ARG A 516 15.72 1.78 22.47
C ARG A 516 14.68 2.02 21.37
N TRP A 517 13.57 2.65 21.73
CA TRP A 517 12.57 3.17 20.80
C TRP A 517 13.12 4.37 20.03
N LEU A 518 12.96 4.40 18.70
CA LEU A 518 13.19 5.62 17.92
C LEU A 518 12.02 6.58 18.09
N ARG A 519 12.28 7.88 18.21
CA ARG A 519 11.27 8.87 18.58
C ARG A 519 11.37 10.18 17.82
N VAL A 520 10.21 10.77 17.55
CA VAL A 520 10.06 12.05 16.84
C VAL A 520 10.27 13.26 17.76
N ASP A 521 10.07 13.11 19.07
CA ASP A 521 10.30 14.17 20.08
C ASP A 521 11.35 13.73 21.11
N ALA A 522 12.42 14.54 21.23
CA ALA A 522 13.55 14.29 22.12
C ALA A 522 13.23 14.50 23.62
N THR A 523 12.06 15.05 23.96
CA THR A 523 11.68 15.38 25.35
C THR A 523 10.88 14.28 26.06
N ALA A 524 10.37 13.28 25.32
CA ALA A 524 9.62 12.18 25.92
C ALA A 524 10.54 11.24 26.73
N HIS A 525 10.06 10.75 27.88
CA HIS A 525 10.82 9.85 28.77
C HIS A 525 10.96 8.45 28.16
N PRO A 526 12.09 7.71 28.26
CA PRO A 526 12.35 6.45 27.52
C PRO A 526 11.27 5.35 27.62
N THR A 527 10.38 5.43 28.60
CA THR A 527 9.27 4.50 28.85
C THR A 527 7.94 4.94 28.21
N ASP A 528 7.85 6.15 27.65
CA ASP A 528 6.65 6.70 27.01
C ASP A 528 6.50 6.27 25.54
N THR A 529 5.54 5.41 25.24
CA THR A 529 5.39 4.85 23.89
C THR A 529 4.64 5.75 22.91
N THR A 530 4.09 6.89 23.36
CA THR A 530 3.24 7.76 22.52
C THR A 530 4.01 8.53 21.44
N GLY A 531 5.32 8.72 21.63
CA GLY A 531 6.21 9.40 20.66
C GLY A 531 7.08 8.49 19.80
N ALA A 532 6.88 7.17 19.87
CA ALA A 532 7.66 6.21 19.10
C ALA A 532 7.37 6.31 17.59
N LEU A 533 8.42 6.23 16.78
CA LEU A 533 8.30 6.32 15.34
C LEU A 533 7.65 5.03 14.80
N LEU A 534 6.48 5.18 14.19
CA LEU A 534 5.68 4.08 13.67
C LEU A 534 6.13 3.72 12.25
N GLY A 535 6.33 2.43 11.97
CA GLY A 535 6.74 1.98 10.63
C GLY A 535 7.24 0.55 10.58
N THR A 536 7.54 0.09 9.36
CA THR A 536 8.08 -1.24 9.06
C THR A 536 9.22 -1.18 8.06
N ASN A 537 10.04 -2.25 8.02
CA ASN A 537 11.20 -2.41 7.13
C ASN A 537 12.09 -1.15 7.04
N PRO A 538 12.67 -0.73 8.18
CA PRO A 538 13.45 0.49 8.21
C PRO A 538 14.82 0.32 7.53
N ARG A 539 15.20 1.32 6.73
CA ARG A 539 16.50 1.38 6.05
C ARG A 539 17.17 2.71 6.35
N TYR A 540 18.46 2.68 6.69
CA TYR A 540 19.27 3.87 6.75
C TYR A 540 19.78 4.21 5.34
N VAL A 541 19.69 5.48 4.98
CA VAL A 541 20.17 6.03 3.71
C VAL A 541 21.07 7.21 4.01
N GLU A 542 22.30 7.15 3.50
CA GLU A 542 23.28 8.24 3.64
C GLU A 542 22.78 9.53 2.98
N PRO A 543 23.13 10.72 3.52
CA PRO A 543 24.01 10.93 4.67
C PRO A 543 23.33 10.90 6.06
N GLY A 544 22.03 10.63 6.17
CA GLY A 544 21.34 10.78 7.47
C GLY A 544 19.83 10.72 7.40
N PHE A 545 19.29 9.73 6.70
CA PHE A 545 17.86 9.55 6.55
C PHE A 545 17.44 8.13 6.90
N LEU A 546 16.24 7.99 7.46
CA LEU A 546 15.53 6.73 7.51
C LEU A 546 14.48 6.73 6.42
N VAL A 547 14.44 5.65 5.65
CA VAL A 547 13.38 5.34 4.70
C VAL A 547 12.73 4.06 5.16
N TYR A 548 11.40 4.09 5.32
CA TYR A 548 10.65 2.99 5.90
C TYR A 548 9.22 3.04 5.40
N SER A 549 8.47 1.95 5.58
CA SER A 549 7.08 1.90 5.16
C SER A 549 6.15 2.36 6.28
N ALA A 550 5.14 3.17 5.93
CA ALA A 550 4.06 3.50 6.83
C ALA A 550 3.43 2.21 7.39
N PRO A 551 2.99 2.19 8.66
CA PRO A 551 2.38 1.01 9.26
C PRO A 551 1.31 0.33 8.40
N THR A 552 0.45 1.11 7.76
CA THR A 552 -0.89 0.69 7.36
C THR A 552 -1.10 0.72 5.85
N ASP A 553 -0.22 1.41 5.13
CA ASP A 553 -0.39 1.76 3.72
C ASP A 553 0.88 1.35 2.96
N ASN A 554 0.80 1.17 1.64
CA ASN A 554 1.98 0.99 0.76
C ASN A 554 2.73 2.32 0.50
N ILE A 555 2.76 3.20 1.51
CA ILE A 555 3.45 4.50 1.48
C ILE A 555 4.86 4.30 2.02
N VAL A 556 5.82 4.89 1.32
CA VAL A 556 7.19 5.03 1.80
C VAL A 556 7.34 6.39 2.45
N LEU A 557 7.73 6.39 3.71
CA LEU A 557 8.01 7.56 4.52
C LEU A 557 9.51 7.79 4.60
N GLY A 558 9.90 9.05 4.72
CA GLY A 558 11.27 9.47 4.97
C GLY A 558 11.35 10.41 6.16
N VAL A 559 12.37 10.25 7.00
CA VAL A 559 12.66 11.19 8.08
C VAL A 559 14.16 11.34 8.27
N ARG A 560 14.59 12.50 8.78
CA ARG A 560 16.00 12.75 9.06
C ARG A 560 16.43 12.01 10.32
N PHE A 561 17.63 11.44 10.31
CA PHE A 561 18.14 10.62 11.41
C PHE A 561 19.65 10.75 11.53
N ASP A 562 20.11 10.98 12.75
CA ASP A 562 21.53 11.00 13.09
C ASP A 562 21.92 9.68 13.77
N PRO A 563 22.76 8.84 13.12
CA PRO A 563 23.17 7.56 13.69
C PRO A 563 24.15 7.71 14.88
N SER A 564 24.74 8.90 15.10
CA SER A 564 25.71 9.11 16.19
C SER A 564 25.07 9.35 17.55
N ASP A 565 23.86 9.94 17.58
CA ASP A 565 23.09 10.13 18.81
C ASP A 565 21.74 9.38 18.80
N LEU A 566 21.46 8.63 17.72
CA LEU A 566 20.27 7.80 17.49
C LEU A 566 18.96 8.61 17.50
N ARG A 567 19.00 9.87 17.04
CA ARG A 567 17.83 10.75 17.05
C ARG A 567 17.22 10.94 15.67
N VAL A 568 15.88 11.02 15.68
CA VAL A 568 15.08 11.42 14.53
C VAL A 568 14.84 12.93 14.63
N HIS A 569 15.00 13.64 13.51
CA HIS A 569 14.81 15.08 13.43
C HIS A 569 13.64 15.40 12.49
N GLY A 570 12.68 16.17 13.00
CA GLY A 570 11.50 16.56 12.24
C GLY A 570 10.44 15.47 12.14
N GLN A 571 9.36 15.79 11.41
CA GLN A 571 8.25 14.87 11.19
C GLN A 571 8.50 14.00 9.94
N PRO A 572 8.02 12.75 9.92
CA PRO A 572 8.04 11.92 8.72
C PRO A 572 7.33 12.56 7.53
N VAL A 573 7.94 12.45 6.35
CA VAL A 573 7.40 12.98 5.09
C VAL A 573 7.05 11.81 4.15
N PRO A 574 5.84 11.79 3.56
CA PRO A 574 5.52 10.85 2.49
C PRO A 574 6.39 11.09 1.26
N LEU A 575 7.15 10.07 0.86
CA LEU A 575 8.04 10.14 -0.29
C LEU A 575 7.30 9.71 -1.56
N PHE A 576 6.66 8.54 -1.55
CA PHE A 576 5.87 8.02 -2.67
C PHE A 576 5.04 6.80 -2.21
N GLN A 577 4.17 6.27 -3.08
CA GLN A 577 3.27 5.14 -2.79
C GLN A 577 3.41 4.04 -3.85
N GLY A 578 2.85 2.87 -3.57
CA GLY A 578 2.69 1.79 -4.54
C GLY A 578 3.87 0.82 -4.61
N VAL A 579 4.65 0.70 -3.53
CA VAL A 579 5.65 -0.37 -3.41
C VAL A 579 4.97 -1.64 -2.91
N ARG A 580 5.26 -2.76 -3.58
CA ARG A 580 4.74 -4.06 -3.18
C ARG A 580 5.21 -4.39 -1.76
N ARG A 581 4.27 -4.87 -0.96
CA ARG A 581 4.50 -5.32 0.42
C ARG A 581 4.13 -6.80 0.53
N GLU A 582 5.01 -7.57 1.14
CA GLU A 582 4.73 -8.91 1.62
C GLU A 582 4.52 -8.87 3.13
N GLY A 583 3.51 -9.58 3.62
CA GLY A 583 3.31 -9.79 5.04
C GLY A 583 3.28 -8.57 5.94
N PHE A 584 3.67 -8.78 7.20
CA PHE A 584 3.81 -7.72 8.22
C PHE A 584 4.99 -6.77 8.02
N GLY A 585 5.20 -6.29 6.79
CA GLY A 585 5.95 -5.08 6.49
C GLY A 585 7.16 -5.24 5.58
N ALA A 586 7.39 -6.39 4.95
CA ALA A 586 8.52 -6.57 4.05
C ALA A 586 8.29 -5.84 2.72
N LEU A 587 8.83 -4.63 2.66
CA LEU A 587 8.73 -3.77 1.49
C LEU A 587 9.71 -4.25 0.41
N GLN A 588 9.23 -4.43 -0.81
CA GLN A 588 10.06 -4.89 -1.95
C GLN A 588 10.87 -3.73 -2.53
N MET A 589 11.86 -3.31 -1.74
CA MET A 589 12.72 -2.15 -1.98
C MET A 589 14.15 -2.42 -1.53
N ALA A 590 15.11 -1.93 -2.30
CA ALA A 590 16.53 -1.95 -1.96
C ALA A 590 17.17 -0.58 -2.22
N THR A 591 18.11 -0.20 -1.36
CA THR A 591 18.88 1.05 -1.46
C THR A 591 20.37 0.75 -1.49
N SER A 592 21.14 1.65 -2.09
CA SER A 592 22.59 1.61 -2.19
C SER A 592 23.20 2.87 -1.57
N ARG A 593 24.43 2.74 -1.05
CA ARG A 593 25.21 3.88 -0.53
C ARG A 593 25.55 4.91 -1.61
N SER A 594 25.60 4.49 -2.88
CA SER A 594 25.76 5.41 -4.02
C SER A 594 24.56 6.36 -4.24
N GLY A 595 23.48 6.20 -3.47
CA GLY A 595 22.25 6.96 -3.64
C GLY A 595 21.37 6.38 -4.76
N LEU A 596 21.44 5.08 -5.02
CA LEU A 596 20.52 4.39 -5.91
C LEU A 596 19.42 3.68 -5.10
N MET A 597 18.21 3.69 -5.63
CA MET A 597 17.08 2.96 -5.05
C MET A 597 16.35 2.18 -6.13
N VAL A 598 15.97 0.95 -5.80
CA VAL A 598 15.17 0.06 -6.65
C VAL A 598 13.97 -0.43 -5.86
N TYR A 599 12.79 -0.45 -6.47
CA TYR A 599 11.60 -1.05 -5.85
C TYR A 599 10.69 -1.74 -6.85
N ALA A 600 9.98 -2.77 -6.40
CA ALA A 600 8.91 -3.39 -7.18
C ALA A 600 7.58 -2.68 -6.91
N PRO A 601 6.88 -2.17 -7.94
CA PRO A 601 5.52 -1.69 -7.78
C PRO A 601 4.56 -2.84 -7.48
N GLY A 602 3.51 -2.57 -6.70
CA GLY A 602 2.44 -3.54 -6.45
C GLY A 602 1.58 -3.23 -5.24
N GLU A 603 0.49 -3.97 -5.11
CA GLU A 603 -0.44 -3.91 -3.98
C GLU A 603 0.08 -4.70 -2.77
N ASN A 604 -0.72 -4.74 -1.72
CA ASN A 604 -0.45 -5.56 -0.54
C ASN A 604 -0.75 -7.03 -0.85
N ALA A 605 0.28 -7.89 -0.80
CA ALA A 605 0.16 -9.32 -1.10
C ALA A 605 -0.71 -10.11 -0.13
N GLN A 606 -1.11 -9.51 0.99
CA GLN A 606 -2.03 -10.10 1.98
C GLN A 606 -3.52 -10.01 1.57
N THR A 607 -3.83 -9.35 0.45
CA THR A 607 -5.21 -9.28 -0.06
C THR A 607 -5.58 -10.61 -0.68
N GLY A 608 -6.60 -11.28 -0.13
CA GLY A 608 -7.01 -12.62 -0.56
C GLY A 608 -8.51 -12.75 -0.74
N THR A 609 -8.89 -13.74 -1.56
CA THR A 609 -10.27 -14.15 -1.79
C THR A 609 -10.60 -15.38 -0.94
N LEU A 610 -11.75 -15.37 -0.28
CA LEU A 610 -12.21 -16.52 0.50
C LEU A 610 -12.70 -17.65 -0.43
N VAL A 611 -12.17 -18.87 -0.24
CA VAL A 611 -12.53 -20.04 -1.04
C VAL A 611 -12.74 -21.27 -0.16
N TRP A 612 -13.73 -22.10 -0.49
CA TRP A 612 -13.74 -23.49 -0.01
C TRP A 612 -12.86 -24.33 -0.92
N ALA A 613 -11.92 -25.06 -0.34
CA ALA A 613 -11.11 -26.05 -1.02
C ALA A 613 -11.52 -27.45 -0.55
N ASP A 614 -11.57 -28.41 -1.48
CA ASP A 614 -11.73 -29.82 -1.15
C ASP A 614 -10.41 -30.61 -1.32
N ARG A 615 -10.44 -31.90 -0.96
CA ARG A 615 -9.28 -32.81 -1.09
C ARG A 615 -8.79 -33.01 -2.53
N THR A 616 -9.62 -32.71 -3.52
CA THR A 616 -9.25 -32.86 -4.94
C THR A 616 -8.53 -31.62 -5.48
N GLY A 617 -8.50 -30.53 -4.70
CA GLY A 617 -7.99 -29.23 -5.11
C GLY A 617 -9.03 -28.34 -5.80
N THR A 618 -10.31 -28.75 -5.82
CA THR A 618 -11.39 -27.92 -6.37
C THR A 618 -11.66 -26.75 -5.44
N LEU A 619 -11.74 -25.55 -6.02
CA LEU A 619 -11.97 -24.30 -5.29
C LEU A 619 -13.35 -23.74 -5.60
N ASP A 620 -14.16 -23.52 -4.56
CA ASP A 620 -15.44 -22.81 -4.63
C ASP A 620 -15.27 -21.41 -4.03
N THR A 621 -15.22 -20.40 -4.89
CA THR A 621 -15.07 -19.00 -4.47
C THR A 621 -16.32 -18.49 -3.75
N LEU A 622 -16.13 -17.87 -2.57
CA LEU A 622 -17.21 -17.26 -1.81
C LEU A 622 -17.51 -15.83 -2.30
N PRO A 623 -18.76 -15.35 -2.20
CA PRO A 623 -19.19 -14.07 -2.74
C PRO A 623 -18.82 -12.87 -1.84
N PHE A 624 -17.55 -12.79 -1.43
CA PHE A 624 -16.99 -11.68 -0.66
C PHE A 624 -15.83 -11.04 -1.43
N PRO A 625 -15.65 -9.71 -1.34
CA PRO A 625 -14.58 -9.03 -2.06
C PRO A 625 -13.20 -9.46 -1.54
N PRO A 626 -12.14 -9.43 -2.36
CA PRO A 626 -10.78 -9.62 -1.88
C PRO A 626 -10.41 -8.57 -0.83
N GLN A 627 -9.92 -9.01 0.33
CA GLN A 627 -9.50 -8.15 1.44
C GLN A 627 -8.37 -8.78 2.23
N VAL A 628 -7.76 -8.03 3.14
CA VAL A 628 -6.86 -8.59 4.15
C VAL A 628 -7.71 -9.18 5.27
N TYR A 629 -7.89 -10.49 5.21
CA TYR A 629 -8.67 -11.30 6.14
C TYR A 629 -7.76 -12.01 7.14
N GLY A 630 -8.22 -12.24 8.37
CA GLY A 630 -7.52 -13.07 9.36
C GLY A 630 -8.38 -13.46 10.56
N ASP A 631 -7.85 -14.29 11.45
CA ASP A 631 -8.49 -14.75 12.70
C ASP A 631 -9.92 -15.30 12.48
N PHE A 632 -10.00 -16.43 11.78
CA PHE A 632 -11.23 -17.10 11.33
C PHE A 632 -11.86 -17.88 12.48
N SER A 633 -13.16 -17.73 12.66
CA SER A 633 -13.96 -18.58 13.53
C SER A 633 -15.27 -18.95 12.86
N LEU A 634 -15.41 -20.24 12.51
CA LEU A 634 -16.60 -20.77 11.84
C LEU A 634 -17.60 -21.28 12.87
N SER A 635 -18.86 -20.88 12.71
CA SER A 635 -19.97 -21.41 13.52
C SER A 635 -20.14 -22.92 13.32
N SER A 636 -20.64 -23.63 14.35
CA SER A 636 -20.76 -25.10 14.32
C SER A 636 -21.65 -25.65 13.20
N ASP A 637 -22.57 -24.84 12.67
CA ASP A 637 -23.44 -25.21 11.54
C ASP A 637 -22.86 -24.82 10.17
N GLY A 638 -21.70 -24.15 10.14
CA GLY A 638 -21.01 -23.73 8.93
C GLY A 638 -21.67 -22.58 8.18
N ARG A 639 -22.69 -21.91 8.74
CA ARG A 639 -23.42 -20.84 8.03
C ARG A 639 -22.78 -19.47 8.18
N PHE A 640 -22.16 -19.23 9.33
CA PHE A 640 -21.56 -17.94 9.67
C PHE A 640 -20.07 -18.06 9.96
N LEU A 641 -19.31 -17.11 9.45
CA LEU A 641 -17.90 -16.92 9.77
C LEU A 641 -17.74 -15.59 10.50
N ALA A 642 -17.09 -15.61 11.66
CA ALA A 642 -16.56 -14.43 12.30
C ALA A 642 -15.09 -14.28 11.86
N ILE A 643 -14.73 -13.07 11.43
CA ILE A 643 -13.43 -12.83 10.78
C ILE A 643 -12.97 -11.40 11.05
N LEU A 644 -11.67 -11.20 11.20
CA LEU A 644 -11.09 -9.86 11.20
C LEU A 644 -10.83 -9.41 9.77
N VAL A 645 -11.28 -8.19 9.47
CA VAL A 645 -10.95 -7.47 8.23
C VAL A 645 -10.03 -6.32 8.59
N PHE A 646 -8.83 -6.33 8.03
CA PHE A 646 -7.84 -5.29 8.24
C PHE A 646 -8.01 -4.22 7.17
N SER A 647 -8.34 -3.00 7.60
CA SER A 647 -8.42 -1.84 6.72
C SER A 647 -7.02 -1.28 6.39
N ALA A 648 -6.95 -0.41 5.38
CA ALA A 648 -5.74 0.33 5.01
C ALA A 648 -5.19 1.25 6.13
N THR A 649 -5.89 1.39 7.27
CA THR A 649 -5.41 2.11 8.47
C THR A 649 -5.10 1.17 9.66
N ARG A 650 -5.09 -0.16 9.43
CA ARG A 650 -4.94 -1.26 10.43
C ARG A 650 -5.84 -1.19 11.67
N GLU A 651 -6.97 -0.51 11.59
CA GLU A 651 -8.07 -0.87 12.48
C GLU A 651 -8.63 -2.21 11.99
N ALA A 652 -8.32 -3.28 12.71
CA ALA A 652 -8.92 -4.58 12.49
C ALA A 652 -10.37 -4.52 12.96
N GLN A 653 -11.30 -4.71 12.04
CA GLN A 653 -12.72 -4.72 12.33
C GLN A 653 -13.24 -6.15 12.29
N LEU A 654 -13.87 -6.60 13.37
CA LEU A 654 -14.58 -7.87 13.37
C LEU A 654 -15.80 -7.76 12.45
N GLN A 655 -15.92 -8.69 11.50
CA GLN A 655 -17.07 -8.83 10.61
C GLN A 655 -17.70 -10.21 10.74
N PHE A 656 -19.01 -10.27 10.53
CA PHE A 656 -19.76 -11.51 10.44
C PHE A 656 -20.20 -11.72 9.00
N LEU A 657 -19.77 -12.83 8.41
CA LEU A 657 -20.08 -13.21 7.04
C LEU A 657 -21.11 -14.35 7.05
N GLU A 658 -22.22 -14.16 6.36
CA GLU A 658 -23.20 -15.22 6.07
C GLU A 658 -22.82 -15.89 4.75
N LEU A 659 -22.21 -17.08 4.84
CA LEU A 659 -21.50 -17.69 3.71
C LEU A 659 -22.40 -18.03 2.52
N ALA A 660 -23.68 -18.34 2.76
CA ALA A 660 -24.62 -18.73 1.71
C ALA A 660 -25.18 -17.54 0.90
N THR A 661 -25.31 -16.37 1.53
CA THR A 661 -25.97 -15.19 0.93
C THR A 661 -24.98 -14.13 0.47
N GLY A 662 -23.72 -14.20 0.92
CA GLY A 662 -22.72 -13.15 0.69
C GLY A 662 -22.94 -11.90 1.51
N ARG A 663 -23.84 -11.93 2.50
CA ARG A 663 -24.09 -10.77 3.38
C ARG A 663 -22.98 -10.66 4.41
N SER A 664 -22.38 -9.48 4.53
CA SER A 664 -21.45 -9.13 5.58
C SER A 664 -22.05 -8.07 6.50
N ARG A 665 -21.62 -8.06 7.76
CA ARG A 665 -22.01 -7.03 8.73
C ARG A 665 -20.89 -6.80 9.75
N PRO A 666 -20.50 -5.53 10.02
CA PRO A 666 -19.48 -5.24 11.00
C PRO A 666 -20.00 -5.37 12.44
N TRP A 667 -19.10 -5.65 13.37
CA TRP A 667 -19.36 -5.53 14.79
C TRP A 667 -19.23 -4.07 15.24
N VAL A 668 -20.24 -3.56 15.97
CA VAL A 668 -20.33 -2.15 16.39
C VAL A 668 -19.97 -1.96 17.88
N GLY A 669 -19.53 -3.02 18.57
CA GLY A 669 -19.23 -2.99 20.01
C GLY A 669 -17.89 -2.36 20.41
N GLY A 670 -17.07 -1.95 19.44
CA GLY A 670 -15.83 -1.17 19.64
C GLY A 670 -14.55 -2.01 19.83
N GLY A 671 -13.49 -1.65 19.08
CA GLY A 671 -12.16 -2.29 19.13
C GLY A 671 -12.01 -3.51 18.21
N ALA A 672 -10.78 -4.00 18.03
CA ALA A 672 -10.52 -5.27 17.38
C ALA A 672 -10.75 -6.40 18.39
N VAL A 673 -11.63 -7.35 18.07
CA VAL A 673 -11.90 -8.53 18.92
C VAL A 673 -11.64 -9.79 18.13
N ARG A 674 -10.64 -10.56 18.57
CA ARG A 674 -10.52 -11.98 18.22
C ARG A 674 -11.62 -12.73 18.96
N ALA A 675 -12.56 -13.29 18.21
CA ALA A 675 -13.77 -13.87 18.74
C ALA A 675 -13.88 -15.33 18.30
N GLN A 676 -14.23 -16.19 19.26
CA GLN A 676 -14.50 -17.60 19.03
C GLN A 676 -15.98 -17.90 19.25
N TRP A 677 -16.57 -18.69 18.36
CA TRP A 677 -17.94 -19.18 18.54
C TRP A 677 -18.02 -20.12 19.73
N GLU A 678 -19.02 -19.92 20.59
CA GLU A 678 -19.37 -20.94 21.57
C GLU A 678 -20.06 -22.10 20.86
N PRO A 679 -19.58 -23.35 21.02
CA PRO A 679 -20.09 -24.49 20.28
C PRO A 679 -21.61 -24.66 20.39
N GLY A 680 -22.27 -24.86 19.24
CA GLY A 680 -23.72 -25.09 19.18
C GLY A 680 -24.60 -23.90 19.58
N SER A 681 -24.02 -22.70 19.67
CA SER A 681 -24.74 -21.50 20.09
C SER A 681 -24.63 -20.36 19.06
N ARG A 682 -25.36 -19.27 19.31
CA ARG A 682 -25.31 -18.01 18.54
C ARG A 682 -24.35 -16.97 19.12
N TRP A 683 -23.64 -17.32 20.17
CA TRP A 683 -22.81 -16.43 20.97
C TRP A 683 -21.35 -16.62 20.62
N LEU A 684 -20.60 -15.51 20.71
CA LEU A 684 -19.16 -15.49 20.62
C LEU A 684 -18.56 -14.97 21.91
N VAL A 685 -17.33 -15.40 22.17
CA VAL A 685 -16.49 -14.90 23.26
C VAL A 685 -15.20 -14.37 22.66
N GLY A 686 -14.75 -13.21 23.11
CA GLY A 686 -13.49 -12.62 22.67
C GLY A 686 -12.96 -11.61 23.67
N VAL A 687 -11.86 -10.96 23.34
CA VAL A 687 -11.27 -9.91 24.19
C VAL A 687 -11.35 -8.56 23.49
N SER A 688 -11.99 -7.57 24.14
CA SER A 688 -12.03 -6.17 23.69
C SER A 688 -11.51 -5.25 24.79
N GLY A 689 -10.53 -4.39 24.49
CA GLY A 689 -10.02 -3.40 25.46
C GLY A 689 -9.49 -4.01 26.77
N GLY A 690 -8.98 -5.25 26.72
CA GLY A 690 -8.54 -6.01 27.90
C GLY A 690 -9.66 -6.69 28.69
N ALA A 691 -10.92 -6.53 28.28
CA ALA A 691 -12.06 -7.22 28.87
C ALA A 691 -12.44 -8.47 28.05
N LEU A 692 -12.67 -9.58 28.75
CA LEU A 692 -13.36 -10.73 28.19
C LEU A 692 -14.82 -10.36 27.97
N VAL A 693 -15.26 -10.39 26.72
CA VAL A 693 -16.60 -9.99 26.30
C VAL A 693 -17.32 -11.16 25.65
N ARG A 694 -18.61 -11.25 25.90
CA ARG A 694 -19.51 -12.21 25.25
C ARG A 694 -20.63 -11.46 24.55
N PHE A 695 -20.89 -11.79 23.30
CA PHE A 695 -21.89 -11.08 22.51
C PHE A 695 -22.57 -12.01 21.52
N GLU A 696 -23.81 -11.67 21.18
CA GLU A 696 -24.58 -12.40 20.21
C GLU A 696 -24.26 -11.87 18.81
N ALA A 697 -23.99 -12.79 17.87
CA ALA A 697 -23.67 -12.39 16.52
C ALA A 697 -24.78 -11.48 15.96
N ALA A 698 -26.04 -11.92 15.96
CA ALA A 698 -27.15 -11.22 15.30
C ALA A 698 -27.53 -9.84 15.88
N ALA A 699 -27.13 -9.53 17.13
CA ALA A 699 -27.54 -8.30 17.81
C ALA A 699 -26.82 -7.04 17.31
N GLY A 700 -25.67 -7.19 16.64
CA GLY A 700 -24.89 -6.08 16.05
C GLY A 700 -24.32 -5.05 17.04
N SER A 701 -24.80 -5.03 18.28
CA SER A 701 -24.39 -4.14 19.37
C SER A 701 -24.71 -4.79 20.72
N GLY A 702 -23.97 -4.42 21.76
CA GLY A 702 -24.09 -4.98 23.11
C GLY A 702 -23.17 -6.19 23.34
N ALA A 703 -22.35 -6.10 24.38
CA ALA A 703 -21.51 -7.21 24.84
C ALA A 703 -21.56 -7.26 26.36
N ASP A 704 -21.74 -8.46 26.89
CA ASP A 704 -21.64 -8.73 28.32
C ASP A 704 -20.17 -8.85 28.69
N THR A 705 -19.67 -7.93 29.50
CA THR A 705 -18.32 -8.06 30.08
C THR A 705 -18.35 -9.18 31.11
N LEU A 706 -17.59 -10.25 30.85
CA LEU A 706 -17.48 -11.40 31.74
C LEU A 706 -16.40 -11.21 32.79
N ALA A 707 -15.23 -10.69 32.39
CA ALA A 707 -14.08 -10.49 33.28
C ALA A 707 -13.11 -9.45 32.69
N LEU A 708 -12.24 -8.87 33.53
CA LEU A 708 -11.06 -8.15 33.08
C LEU A 708 -9.87 -9.10 33.04
N LEU A 709 -9.11 -9.09 31.95
CA LEU A 709 -7.98 -9.98 31.75
C LEU A 709 -6.65 -9.21 31.82
N PRO A 710 -5.55 -9.88 32.21
CA PRO A 710 -4.21 -9.32 32.07
C PRO A 710 -3.91 -8.88 30.62
N PRO A 711 -3.10 -7.82 30.42
CA PRO A 711 -2.66 -7.42 29.08
C PRO A 711 -1.98 -8.57 28.34
N GLY A 712 -2.17 -8.63 27.01
CA GLY A 712 -1.64 -9.72 26.18
C GLY A 712 -2.47 -11.01 26.19
N THR A 713 -3.56 -11.07 26.95
CA THR A 713 -4.45 -12.25 26.98
C THR A 713 -5.46 -12.24 25.82
N THR A 714 -5.60 -13.37 25.13
CA THR A 714 -6.61 -13.60 24.07
C THR A 714 -7.31 -14.95 24.24
N VAL A 715 -8.49 -15.11 23.63
CA VAL A 715 -9.19 -16.39 23.55
C VAL A 715 -8.71 -17.12 22.30
N GLU A 716 -8.19 -18.33 22.46
CA GLU A 716 -7.76 -19.20 21.35
C GLU A 716 -8.93 -20.07 20.88
N ASP A 717 -9.67 -20.69 21.81
CA ASP A 717 -10.78 -21.60 21.51
C ASP A 717 -11.79 -21.70 22.67
N VAL A 718 -12.99 -22.22 22.39
CA VAL A 718 -14.06 -22.49 23.36
C VAL A 718 -14.46 -23.97 23.30
N GLY A 719 -14.22 -24.68 24.40
CA GLY A 719 -14.58 -26.08 24.55
C GLY A 719 -16.10 -26.30 24.54
N ARG A 720 -16.53 -27.51 24.14
CA ARG A 720 -17.96 -27.88 24.16
C ARG A 720 -18.58 -27.91 25.56
N ASP A 721 -17.76 -28.03 26.59
CA ASP A 721 -18.15 -27.92 27.99
C ASP A 721 -18.18 -26.47 28.50
N GLY A 722 -17.88 -25.49 27.65
CA GLY A 722 -17.88 -24.07 27.97
C GLY A 722 -16.58 -23.55 28.61
N ARG A 723 -15.55 -24.38 28.77
CA ARG A 723 -14.22 -23.92 29.18
C ARG A 723 -13.55 -23.11 28.06
N LEU A 724 -12.82 -22.07 28.44
CA LEU A 724 -12.11 -21.18 27.55
C LEU A 724 -10.63 -21.55 27.53
N LEU A 725 -10.10 -21.80 26.33
CA LEU A 725 -8.67 -21.89 26.10
C LEU A 725 -8.15 -20.48 25.84
N LEU A 726 -7.31 -20.00 26.75
CA LEU A 726 -6.72 -18.68 26.71
C LEU A 726 -5.25 -18.78 26.36
N ARG A 727 -4.77 -17.81 25.57
CA ARG A 727 -3.36 -17.49 25.43
C ARG A 727 -3.06 -16.25 26.24
N TYR A 728 -1.96 -16.22 26.96
CA TYR A 728 -1.53 -15.07 27.75
C TYR A 728 -0.01 -14.92 27.75
N SER A 729 0.51 -13.72 28.05
CA SER A 729 1.94 -13.51 28.28
C SER A 729 2.21 -13.37 29.78
N PRO A 730 3.06 -14.22 30.40
CA PRO A 730 3.37 -14.14 31.82
C PRO A 730 3.96 -12.79 32.28
N ASP A 731 4.66 -12.10 31.38
CA ASP A 731 5.27 -10.79 31.61
C ASP A 731 4.39 -9.61 31.14
N ALA A 732 3.15 -9.89 30.72
CA ALA A 732 2.21 -8.93 30.14
C ALA A 732 2.71 -8.26 28.84
N SER A 733 3.66 -8.87 28.13
CA SER A 733 4.07 -8.42 26.80
C SER A 733 2.90 -8.53 25.78
N PRO A 734 2.70 -7.52 24.91
CA PRO A 734 1.56 -7.46 23.99
C PRO A 734 1.70 -8.36 22.73
N GLY A 735 2.77 -9.16 22.63
CA GLY A 735 3.10 -10.00 21.48
C GLY A 735 2.55 -11.43 21.53
N TRP A 736 2.88 -12.22 20.49
CA TRP A 736 2.74 -13.68 20.49
C TRP A 736 3.91 -14.37 21.21
N ASP A 737 4.97 -13.61 21.38
CA ASP A 737 6.23 -14.03 21.93
C ASP A 737 6.05 -14.40 23.42
N TRP A 738 6.67 -15.49 23.87
CA TRP A 738 6.59 -16.00 25.25
C TRP A 738 5.18 -16.30 25.76
N SER A 739 4.24 -16.52 24.84
CA SER A 739 2.88 -16.86 25.20
C SER A 739 2.78 -18.24 25.83
N ARG A 740 1.86 -18.36 26.79
CA ARG A 740 1.48 -19.59 27.46
C ARG A 740 -0.01 -19.84 27.27
N LEU A 741 -0.41 -21.09 27.43
CA LEU A 741 -1.80 -21.50 27.36
C LEU A 741 -2.38 -21.71 28.76
N ALA A 742 -3.65 -21.37 28.95
CA ALA A 742 -4.41 -21.66 30.16
C ALA A 742 -5.81 -22.16 29.78
N LEU A 743 -6.36 -23.09 30.55
CA LEU A 743 -7.73 -23.60 30.35
C LEU A 743 -8.56 -23.33 31.61
N LEU A 744 -9.61 -22.55 31.47
CA LEU A 744 -10.42 -22.08 32.60
C LEU A 744 -11.91 -22.22 32.31
N ASP A 745 -12.70 -22.52 33.34
CA ASP A 745 -14.15 -22.36 33.27
C ASP A 745 -14.59 -20.92 33.61
N ARG A 746 -15.87 -20.62 33.36
CA ARG A 746 -16.43 -19.28 33.61
C ARG A 746 -16.50 -18.93 35.10
N GLN A 747 -16.68 -19.91 35.98
CA GLN A 747 -16.78 -19.68 37.41
C GLN A 747 -15.41 -19.24 37.94
N GLN A 748 -14.35 -19.95 37.57
CA GLN A 748 -12.96 -19.59 37.88
C GLN A 748 -12.64 -18.17 37.41
N LEU A 749 -13.05 -17.78 36.19
CA LEU A 749 -12.85 -16.40 35.69
C LEU A 749 -13.62 -15.35 36.51
N SER A 750 -14.84 -15.65 36.95
CA SER A 750 -15.63 -14.74 37.79
C SER A 750 -15.07 -14.59 39.21
N GLU A 751 -14.48 -15.65 39.76
CA GLU A 751 -13.83 -15.67 41.08
C GLU A 751 -12.46 -14.97 41.06
N LEU A 752 -11.79 -14.96 39.91
CA LEU A 752 -10.46 -14.38 39.71
C LEU A 752 -10.46 -12.89 39.30
N ALA A 753 -11.63 -12.22 39.23
CA ALA A 753 -11.77 -10.88 38.66
C ALA A 753 -10.91 -9.80 39.38
N GLY A 754 -9.82 -9.37 38.73
CA GLY A 754 -8.98 -8.26 39.18
C GLY A 754 -7.67 -8.12 38.38
N PRO A 755 -6.97 -6.97 38.48
CA PRO A 755 -5.74 -6.67 37.71
C PRO A 755 -4.49 -7.49 38.12
N GLN A 756 -4.62 -8.46 39.01
CA GLN A 756 -3.53 -9.34 39.49
C GLN A 756 -3.73 -10.82 39.08
N LEU A 757 -4.59 -11.08 38.09
CA LEU A 757 -4.86 -12.41 37.58
C LEU A 757 -3.56 -13.08 37.09
N GLN A 758 -3.17 -14.17 37.72
CA GLN A 758 -2.10 -15.06 37.25
C GLN A 758 -2.75 -16.35 36.79
N PHE A 759 -2.45 -16.73 35.55
CA PHE A 759 -2.89 -18.00 34.99
C PHE A 759 -1.91 -19.11 35.38
N GLN A 760 -2.43 -20.32 35.52
CA GLN A 760 -1.60 -21.52 35.57
C GLN A 760 -1.36 -22.02 34.16
N ASP A 761 -0.11 -22.32 33.83
CA ASP A 761 0.24 -22.95 32.56
C ASP A 761 -0.51 -24.28 32.40
N LEU A 762 -1.24 -24.41 31.30
CA LEU A 762 -1.92 -25.65 30.92
C LEU A 762 -0.89 -26.73 30.58
N VAL A 763 0.14 -26.35 29.84
CA VAL A 763 1.21 -27.23 29.38
C VAL A 763 2.55 -26.68 29.86
N ASP A 764 3.24 -27.44 30.71
CA ASP A 764 4.60 -27.12 31.17
C ASP A 764 5.62 -27.61 30.14
N ALA A 765 5.85 -26.79 29.10
CA ALA A 765 6.80 -27.07 28.02
C ALA A 765 7.64 -25.82 27.68
N PRO A 766 8.90 -25.98 27.20
CA PRO A 766 9.71 -24.87 26.73
C PRO A 766 9.09 -24.19 25.48
N GLY A 767 9.57 -22.98 25.16
CA GLY A 767 9.14 -22.24 23.97
C GLY A 767 7.80 -21.48 24.14
N SER A 768 7.46 -20.66 23.14
CA SER A 768 6.16 -19.98 23.10
C SER A 768 5.08 -20.96 22.67
N GLN A 769 3.89 -20.88 23.25
CA GLN A 769 2.74 -21.72 22.92
C GLN A 769 1.59 -20.85 22.41
N VAL A 770 1.17 -21.08 21.16
CA VAL A 770 0.25 -20.20 20.43
C VAL A 770 -0.65 -20.98 19.47
N LEU A 771 -1.68 -20.32 18.92
CA LEU A 771 -2.55 -20.85 17.87
C LEU A 771 -3.10 -22.22 18.26
N ALA A 772 -3.80 -22.28 19.39
CA ALA A 772 -4.20 -23.54 20.00
C ALA A 772 -5.67 -23.86 19.76
N SER A 773 -6.02 -25.14 19.67
CA SER A 773 -7.40 -25.61 19.55
C SER A 773 -7.67 -26.86 20.38
N LEU A 774 -8.93 -27.01 20.79
CA LEU A 774 -9.42 -28.11 21.61
C LEU A 774 -10.09 -29.17 20.75
N SER A 775 -9.86 -30.45 21.08
CA SER A 775 -10.60 -31.53 20.45
C SER A 775 -12.08 -31.47 20.85
N PRO A 776 -13.04 -31.81 19.97
CA PRO A 776 -14.46 -31.74 20.29
C PRO A 776 -14.91 -32.59 21.49
N ASP A 777 -14.17 -33.66 21.81
CA ASP A 777 -14.38 -34.54 22.97
C ASP A 777 -13.66 -34.04 24.24
N MET A 778 -12.98 -32.89 24.18
CA MET A 778 -12.23 -32.27 25.27
C MET A 778 -11.14 -33.18 25.86
N GLN A 779 -10.62 -34.13 25.08
CA GLN A 779 -9.56 -35.05 25.50
C GLN A 779 -8.16 -34.58 25.08
N TRP A 780 -8.05 -33.63 24.17
CA TRP A 780 -6.77 -33.19 23.61
C TRP A 780 -6.75 -31.69 23.35
N VAL A 781 -5.57 -31.09 23.48
CA VAL A 781 -5.27 -29.74 23.01
C VAL A 781 -4.14 -29.83 21.98
N GLY A 782 -4.35 -29.21 20.82
CA GLY A 782 -3.31 -29.03 19.81
C GLY A 782 -2.82 -27.59 19.86
N PHE A 783 -1.52 -27.36 19.74
CA PHE A 783 -0.94 -26.02 19.77
C PHE A 783 0.35 -25.94 18.96
N THR A 784 0.68 -24.73 18.52
CA THR A 784 1.96 -24.43 17.86
C THR A 784 2.99 -24.08 18.94
N SER A 785 4.20 -24.64 18.86
CA SER A 785 5.30 -24.30 19.77
C SER A 785 6.62 -24.05 19.06
N THR A 786 7.41 -23.12 19.60
CA THR A 786 8.80 -22.83 19.17
C THR A 786 9.87 -23.61 19.94
N GLU A 787 9.48 -24.63 20.72
CA GLU A 787 10.40 -25.43 21.53
C GLU A 787 11.61 -25.98 20.76
N THR A 788 11.42 -26.31 19.48
CA THR A 788 12.47 -26.90 18.62
C THR A 788 13.38 -25.87 17.95
N GLY A 789 13.15 -24.57 18.19
CA GLY A 789 13.83 -23.48 17.48
C GLY A 789 13.12 -23.02 16.19
N ARG A 790 12.04 -23.71 15.80
CA ARG A 790 11.08 -23.29 14.76
C ARG A 790 9.66 -23.70 15.17
N TYR A 791 8.67 -23.22 14.43
CA TYR A 791 7.27 -23.55 14.68
C TYR A 791 6.94 -25.00 14.32
N GLU A 792 6.44 -25.73 15.30
CA GLU A 792 6.02 -27.12 15.16
C GLU A 792 4.67 -27.33 15.87
N ILE A 793 3.95 -28.35 15.42
CA ILE A 793 2.66 -28.77 15.98
C ILE A 793 2.89 -29.78 17.10
N PHE A 794 2.31 -29.48 18.25
CA PHE A 794 2.28 -30.37 19.41
C PHE A 794 0.86 -30.65 19.85
N VAL A 795 0.66 -31.83 20.43
CA VAL A 795 -0.61 -32.24 21.02
C VAL A 795 -0.38 -32.80 22.42
N SER A 796 -1.20 -32.37 23.38
CA SER A 796 -1.20 -32.85 24.76
C SER A 796 -2.56 -33.40 25.17
N PRO A 797 -2.61 -34.47 25.98
CA PRO A 797 -3.88 -34.97 26.53
C PRO A 797 -4.46 -33.97 27.54
N LEU A 798 -5.78 -34.03 27.75
CA LEU A 798 -6.50 -33.26 28.77
C LEU A 798 -7.17 -34.23 29.76
N PRO A 799 -6.85 -34.19 31.07
CA PRO A 799 -5.84 -33.33 31.70
C PRO A 799 -4.42 -33.67 31.24
N VAL A 800 -3.50 -32.69 31.33
CA VAL A 800 -2.11 -32.87 30.91
C VAL A 800 -1.39 -33.80 31.89
N THR A 801 -1.00 -34.99 31.42
CA THR A 801 -0.38 -36.04 32.23
C THR A 801 1.09 -36.30 31.90
N GLY A 802 1.67 -35.59 30.93
CA GLY A 802 3.05 -35.81 30.47
C GLY A 802 3.50 -34.77 29.43
N PRO A 803 4.70 -34.94 28.86
CA PRO A 803 5.22 -34.03 27.85
C PRO A 803 4.37 -34.07 26.57
N PRO A 804 4.29 -32.96 25.82
CA PRO A 804 3.56 -32.90 24.56
C PRO A 804 4.11 -33.85 23.49
N ILE A 805 3.24 -34.35 22.63
CA ILE A 805 3.58 -35.18 21.48
C ILE A 805 3.80 -34.27 20.27
N LYS A 806 5.01 -34.29 19.68
CA LYS A 806 5.27 -33.58 18.42
C LYS A 806 4.58 -34.32 17.27
N ILE A 807 3.79 -33.59 16.49
CA ILE A 807 3.00 -34.12 15.38
C ILE A 807 3.62 -33.76 14.03
N SER A 808 4.09 -32.53 13.86
CA SER A 808 4.70 -32.11 12.60
C SER A 808 6.05 -32.79 12.35
N THR A 809 6.33 -33.04 11.08
CA THR A 809 7.62 -33.57 10.62
C THR A 809 8.58 -32.46 10.24
N ASP A 810 8.12 -31.52 9.42
CA ASP A 810 8.93 -30.46 8.84
C ASP A 810 8.39 -29.05 9.10
N GLY A 811 8.05 -28.75 10.35
CA GLY A 811 7.42 -27.50 10.75
C GLY A 811 5.90 -27.54 10.65
N GLY A 812 5.27 -26.53 11.24
CA GLY A 812 3.84 -26.31 11.11
C GLY A 812 3.27 -25.34 12.11
N GLU A 813 2.12 -24.79 11.73
CA GLU A 813 1.32 -23.86 12.52
C GLU A 813 -0.18 -24.14 12.35
N GLU A 814 -0.97 -23.52 13.22
CA GLU A 814 -2.44 -23.54 13.19
C GLU A 814 -3.04 -24.94 13.24
N PRO A 815 -2.78 -25.71 14.31
CA PRO A 815 -3.48 -26.95 14.55
C PRO A 815 -4.97 -26.68 14.79
N LEU A 816 -5.82 -27.19 13.92
CA LEU A 816 -7.28 -27.08 14.04
C LEU A 816 -7.93 -28.46 14.02
N TRP A 817 -8.63 -28.81 15.10
CA TRP A 817 -9.32 -30.09 15.19
C TRP A 817 -10.47 -30.19 14.20
N SER A 818 -10.59 -31.38 13.59
CA SER A 818 -11.79 -31.72 12.84
C SER A 818 -13.03 -31.61 13.74
N PRO A 819 -14.13 -30.99 13.28
CA PRO A 819 -15.39 -30.96 14.01
C PRO A 819 -15.95 -32.35 14.36
N ARG A 820 -15.53 -33.39 13.63
CA ARG A 820 -15.88 -34.80 13.88
C ARG A 820 -15.02 -35.45 14.96
N GLY A 821 -13.93 -34.82 15.37
CA GLY A 821 -13.01 -35.31 16.40
C GLY A 821 -12.13 -36.49 15.97
N ASP A 822 -12.04 -36.78 14.68
CA ASP A 822 -11.32 -37.91 14.08
C ASP A 822 -9.86 -37.60 13.69
N GLY A 823 -9.41 -36.37 13.93
CA GLY A 823 -8.05 -35.94 13.63
C GLY A 823 -7.88 -34.43 13.67
N LEU A 824 -6.69 -34.00 13.25
CA LEU A 824 -6.21 -32.63 13.31
C LEU A 824 -5.72 -32.18 11.93
N TYR A 825 -6.06 -30.95 11.55
CA TYR A 825 -5.48 -30.25 10.43
C TYR A 825 -4.37 -29.32 10.93
N TYR A 826 -3.34 -29.10 10.12
CA TYR A 826 -2.38 -28.02 10.34
C TYR A 826 -1.82 -27.56 9.00
N ARG A 827 -1.16 -26.40 8.98
CA ARG A 827 -0.47 -25.89 7.79
C ARG A 827 1.02 -25.77 8.01
N ASP A 828 1.77 -25.82 6.93
CA ASP A 828 3.17 -25.42 6.87
C ASP A 828 3.39 -24.67 5.55
N GLY A 829 3.51 -23.34 5.68
CA GLY A 829 3.50 -22.41 4.56
C GLY A 829 2.20 -22.52 3.75
N ARG A 830 2.31 -23.09 2.55
CA ARG A 830 1.21 -23.23 1.58
C ARG A 830 0.65 -24.65 1.47
N ARG A 831 1.09 -25.54 2.37
CA ARG A 831 0.69 -26.94 2.42
C ARG A 831 -0.15 -27.15 3.65
N TRP A 832 -1.29 -27.81 3.49
CA TRP A 832 -2.07 -28.29 4.64
C TRP A 832 -1.88 -29.78 4.77
N TYR A 833 -1.83 -30.24 6.01
CA TYR A 833 -1.66 -31.62 6.39
C TYR A 833 -2.86 -32.07 7.22
N TRP A 834 -3.12 -33.37 7.15
CA TRP A 834 -4.12 -34.06 7.95
C TRP A 834 -3.46 -35.16 8.77
N VAL A 835 -3.84 -35.25 10.04
CA VAL A 835 -3.31 -36.20 11.01
C VAL A 835 -4.50 -36.95 11.61
N ALA A 836 -4.63 -38.24 11.28
CA ALA A 836 -5.73 -39.06 11.79
C ALA A 836 -5.47 -39.50 13.23
N ARG A 837 -6.53 -39.56 14.05
CA ARG A 837 -6.49 -40.28 15.33
C ARG A 837 -6.58 -41.79 15.07
N THR A 838 -5.71 -42.55 15.70
CA THR A 838 -5.64 -44.02 15.52
C THR A 838 -6.50 -44.78 16.54
N GLY A 839 -6.83 -44.14 17.66
CA GLY A 839 -7.46 -44.80 18.82
C GLY A 839 -6.51 -45.68 19.63
N SER A 840 -5.22 -45.75 19.27
CA SER A 840 -4.17 -46.43 20.05
C SER A 840 -3.69 -45.54 21.21
N GLU A 841 -3.44 -46.13 22.38
CA GLU A 841 -2.82 -45.41 23.49
C GLU A 841 -1.32 -45.15 23.26
N ASP A 842 -0.61 -46.09 22.63
CA ASP A 842 0.84 -46.01 22.39
C ASP A 842 1.20 -45.08 21.23
N ALA A 843 0.33 -44.99 20.22
CA ALA A 843 0.52 -44.15 19.04
C ALA A 843 -0.79 -43.47 18.66
N PRO A 844 -1.28 -42.49 19.46
CA PRO A 844 -2.63 -41.91 19.32
C PRO A 844 -2.87 -41.17 18.00
N PHE A 845 -1.81 -40.81 17.28
CA PHE A 845 -1.84 -40.07 16.02
C PHE A 845 -1.05 -40.82 14.96
N ALA A 846 -1.58 -40.84 13.73
CA ALA A 846 -0.88 -41.33 12.56
C ALA A 846 0.14 -40.29 12.05
N ASP A 847 0.99 -40.69 11.10
CA ASP A 847 1.89 -39.75 10.43
C ASP A 847 1.10 -38.69 9.64
N PRO A 848 1.57 -37.43 9.59
CA PRO A 848 0.95 -36.39 8.78
C PRO A 848 0.90 -36.74 7.29
N VAL A 849 -0.25 -36.52 6.66
CA VAL A 849 -0.45 -36.68 5.22
C VAL A 849 -0.81 -35.34 4.62
N GLN A 850 -0.10 -34.93 3.56
CA GLN A 850 -0.44 -33.70 2.83
C GLN A 850 -1.87 -33.81 2.27
N TRP A 851 -2.69 -32.82 2.60
CA TRP A 851 -4.10 -32.74 2.26
C TRP A 851 -4.34 -31.89 1.01
N ILE A 852 -3.78 -30.68 0.96
CA ILE A 852 -3.78 -29.80 -0.23
C ILE A 852 -2.54 -28.92 -0.26
N GLN A 853 -2.19 -28.43 -1.44
CA GLN A 853 -1.21 -27.37 -1.67
C GLN A 853 -1.72 -26.44 -2.77
N GLY A 854 -1.43 -25.13 -2.67
CA GLY A 854 -1.82 -24.15 -3.69
C GLY A 854 -1.28 -22.76 -3.39
N ASP A 855 -1.69 -21.76 -4.17
CA ASP A 855 -1.37 -20.34 -3.95
C ASP A 855 -2.28 -19.73 -2.86
N PHE A 856 -2.23 -20.33 -1.68
CA PHE A 856 -2.93 -19.83 -0.50
C PHE A 856 -2.04 -18.87 0.28
N LEU A 857 -2.66 -17.84 0.86
CA LEU A 857 -1.97 -16.87 1.70
C LEU A 857 -1.69 -17.45 3.08
N ASN A 858 -0.58 -17.01 3.65
CA ASN A 858 -0.21 -17.25 5.03
C ASN A 858 -0.04 -15.88 5.69
N VAL A 859 -1.00 -15.45 6.48
CA VAL A 859 -1.10 -14.19 7.21
C VAL A 859 -0.95 -14.50 8.73
N SER A 860 -1.17 -13.53 9.65
CA SER A 860 -1.08 -13.77 11.11
C SER A 860 -2.42 -14.09 11.80
N GLY A 861 -2.48 -15.27 12.41
CA GLY A 861 -3.61 -15.75 13.22
C GLY A 861 -4.31 -16.94 12.55
N MET A 862 -5.17 -17.67 13.25
CA MET A 862 -5.91 -18.82 12.66
C MET A 862 -6.64 -18.40 11.38
N GLU A 863 -6.25 -18.92 10.22
CA GLU A 863 -6.64 -18.37 8.90
C GLU A 863 -7.33 -19.35 7.98
N TYR A 864 -7.71 -20.49 8.54
CA TYR A 864 -8.57 -21.41 7.88
C TYR A 864 -9.61 -21.96 8.84
N ALA A 865 -10.68 -22.50 8.27
CA ALA A 865 -11.69 -23.21 9.03
C ALA A 865 -12.02 -24.53 8.36
N VAL A 866 -12.41 -25.52 9.15
CA VAL A 866 -12.83 -26.83 8.66
C VAL A 866 -14.35 -26.85 8.54
N SER A 867 -14.87 -27.31 7.40
CA SER A 867 -16.32 -27.47 7.24
C SER A 867 -16.91 -28.43 8.28
N PRO A 868 -18.19 -28.30 8.68
CA PRO A 868 -18.79 -29.17 9.70
C PRO A 868 -18.71 -30.68 9.41
N ASP A 869 -18.67 -31.08 8.13
CA ASP A 869 -18.50 -32.46 7.67
C ASP A 869 -17.03 -32.93 7.62
N GLY A 870 -16.07 -32.04 7.86
CA GLY A 870 -14.64 -32.29 7.81
C GLY A 870 -14.09 -32.55 6.40
N GLN A 871 -14.83 -32.25 5.33
CA GLN A 871 -14.43 -32.55 3.95
C GLN A 871 -13.81 -31.39 3.18
N ARG A 872 -13.98 -30.15 3.67
CA ARG A 872 -13.49 -28.93 3.00
C ARG A 872 -12.77 -28.02 4.00
N LEU A 873 -11.80 -27.28 3.48
CA LEU A 873 -11.11 -26.22 4.21
C LEU A 873 -11.52 -24.88 3.60
N LEU A 874 -11.90 -23.93 4.44
CA LEU A 874 -12.07 -22.53 4.06
C LEU A 874 -10.70 -21.86 4.11
N LEU A 875 -10.21 -21.35 2.99
CA LEU A 875 -8.86 -20.84 2.81
C LEU A 875 -8.88 -19.43 2.20
N LEU A 876 -7.72 -18.76 2.24
CA LEU A 876 -7.46 -17.50 1.55
C LEU A 876 -6.65 -17.75 0.29
N GLN A 877 -7.25 -17.54 -0.88
CA GLN A 877 -6.56 -17.59 -2.16
C GLN A 877 -5.97 -16.21 -2.48
N GLY A 878 -4.66 -16.13 -2.70
CA GLY A 878 -4.02 -14.90 -3.17
C GLY A 878 -4.08 -14.77 -4.69
N ASP A 879 -3.66 -13.62 -5.22
CA ASP A 879 -3.61 -13.34 -6.67
C ASP A 879 -2.49 -14.11 -7.43
N GLY A 880 -1.84 -15.06 -6.76
CA GLY A 880 -0.68 -15.77 -7.27
C GLY A 880 0.60 -14.92 -7.29
N HIS A 881 1.73 -15.56 -7.60
CA HIS A 881 3.01 -14.87 -7.74
C HIS A 881 2.99 -14.11 -9.07
N VAL A 882 2.75 -12.81 -9.03
CA VAL A 882 2.99 -11.96 -10.20
C VAL A 882 4.46 -12.10 -10.58
N SER A 883 4.70 -12.80 -11.69
CA SER A 883 6.01 -13.25 -12.16
C SER A 883 6.59 -12.36 -13.25
N SER A 884 6.09 -11.13 -13.44
CA SER A 884 6.68 -10.18 -14.38
C SER A 884 6.38 -8.75 -13.95
N VAL A 885 7.17 -8.23 -13.02
CA VAL A 885 7.06 -6.83 -12.57
C VAL A 885 8.29 -6.06 -13.06
N GLY A 886 8.04 -4.95 -13.77
CA GLY A 886 9.09 -3.97 -14.04
C GLY A 886 9.48 -3.26 -12.75
N LEU A 887 10.78 -3.19 -12.45
CA LEU A 887 11.28 -2.52 -11.26
C LEU A 887 11.46 -1.03 -11.52
N ASN A 888 11.07 -0.19 -10.58
CA ASN A 888 11.33 1.25 -10.65
C ASN A 888 12.70 1.54 -10.06
N VAL A 889 13.52 2.31 -10.78
CA VAL A 889 14.86 2.71 -10.36
C VAL A 889 14.92 4.24 -10.22
N ILE A 890 15.45 4.69 -9.09
CA ILE A 890 15.65 6.11 -8.77
C ILE A 890 17.12 6.36 -8.48
N THR A 891 17.79 7.13 -9.33
CA THR A 891 19.18 7.56 -9.09
C THR A 891 19.22 8.86 -8.28
N ASN A 892 20.33 9.11 -7.58
CA ASN A 892 20.53 10.31 -6.74
C ASN A 892 19.47 10.45 -5.64
N TRP A 893 19.03 9.31 -5.10
CA TRP A 893 18.01 9.21 -4.08
C TRP A 893 18.33 10.01 -2.82
N GLY A 894 19.60 10.01 -2.37
CA GLY A 894 20.01 10.84 -1.22
C GLY A 894 19.75 12.34 -1.43
N ALA A 895 20.02 12.87 -2.63
CA ALA A 895 19.73 14.26 -2.97
C ALA A 895 18.21 14.53 -3.05
N GLU A 896 17.43 13.54 -3.49
CA GLU A 896 15.98 13.64 -3.49
C GLU A 896 15.39 13.66 -2.06
N LEU A 897 15.97 12.87 -1.15
CA LEU A 897 15.63 12.92 0.27
C LEU A 897 15.96 14.28 0.87
N GLU A 898 17.14 14.84 0.61
CA GLU A 898 17.51 16.19 1.05
C GLU A 898 16.56 17.27 0.51
N ARG A 899 16.04 17.11 -0.70
CA ARG A 899 15.10 18.04 -1.31
C ARG A 899 13.70 17.95 -0.70
N ARG A 900 13.21 16.73 -0.42
CA ARG A 900 11.84 16.49 0.06
C ARG A 900 11.70 16.59 1.58
N ILE A 901 12.75 16.26 2.33
CA ILE A 901 12.73 16.22 3.79
C ILE A 901 13.38 17.52 4.29
N PRO A 902 12.61 18.47 4.85
CA PRO A 902 13.16 19.71 5.36
C PRO A 902 14.14 19.46 6.52
N ARG A 903 15.06 20.41 6.72
CA ARG A 903 16.05 20.37 7.80
C ARG A 903 15.45 20.63 9.17
#